data_AF-A0A7X9I768-F1
#
_entry.id   AF-A0A7X9I768-F1
#
_cell.length_a   1.000
_cell.length_b   1.000
_cell.length_c   1.000
_cell.angle_alpha   90.00
_cell.angle_beta   90.00
_cell.angle_gamma   90.00
#
_symmetry.space_group_name_H-M   'P 1'
#
loop_
_entity.id
_entity.type
_entity.pdbx_description
1 polymer ?
#
loop_
_entity_poly.entity_id
_entity_poly.type
_entity_poly.pdbx_seq_one_letter_code
_entity_poly.pdbx_strand_id
1 'polypeptide(L)'
;MKKKVHGKFFFCQEITLFLLLGIVESVIAVIWLLLIPSDIKNAFLFGYSKKRILMVSVVFFLFILQIFLIMKKANTVNLLKKIASEKNALIFTKILGIIGLIAFWFTVWFDAKSLGRFSTAYIRIKPLLLLIEIQLSQTYFFIKTYLKEFNFLHFSLQIRKEKKVFLLSFVIGIGLTLIAYFLHVTSNLSQQSGLLFFSPSAPISSSQIFVVFLFLLVALSLVNEFKVVFFRKDAWIVATFLFITIITYLVWRQTPFVCTDDRPGPFDPNLQCYPAINDAVYSIGSHYAALGEGIYNHWLTDKPLYMLFLAIGQKLLGLRIDQYLLFQIAILALIPSCLFLIGKRYVGYVGGGIIAILEIILGRNEIYLYQEVGGVNAKLENTELLTALGLVFLCIALYKWFENNGNNLWAVISGGVLGFTSLIRFTPIFIFPMIVLFLIFKNFKIKRFPSMELGLFTAAFIITFFPTVFFSKDVNGNNYYIEKIENVISQRFSFKNEENEIQNTPVINNSDTTVQLSPNGNFSELYYPPEMLSSSSPKNAITHFANNVYSGLAIFPSNPSFGFIKTQIDQNIWTQTNEPIWQKNLSIENLLLLSINIFFIVLGIILAIKKTGFCGLIPLCIFLGYHLGNATSMSSGGRYLQPVNWVTLIYYSGGIICFARILVNFFHYQEKSINN
;
A
#
# COMPACT_ATOMS: atom_id res chain seq x y z
N MET A 1 36.90 -5.95 46.06
CA MET A 1 37.24 -4.60 45.55
C MET A 1 37.58 -4.51 44.05
N LYS A 2 38.04 -5.58 43.35
CA LYS A 2 38.38 -5.51 41.90
C LYS A 2 37.19 -5.28 40.93
N LYS A 3 35.95 -5.67 41.26
CA LYS A 3 34.76 -5.43 40.40
C LYS A 3 34.29 -3.96 40.31
N LYS A 4 34.50 -3.14 41.35
CA LYS A 4 34.09 -1.72 41.37
C LYS A 4 35.03 -0.80 40.55
N VAL A 5 36.30 -1.18 40.40
CA VAL A 5 37.31 -0.40 39.67
C VAL A 5 37.18 -0.60 38.16
N HIS A 6 36.90 -1.82 37.70
CA HIS A 6 36.66 -2.11 36.27
C HIS A 6 35.43 -1.37 35.72
N GLY A 7 34.33 -1.30 36.48
CA GLY A 7 33.11 -0.58 36.04
C GLY A 7 33.27 0.95 35.95
N LYS A 8 34.18 1.55 36.73
CA LYS A 8 34.44 3.00 36.71
C LYS A 8 35.31 3.40 35.52
N PHE A 9 36.24 2.54 35.11
CA PHE A 9 37.16 2.78 34.00
C PHE A 9 36.46 2.65 32.64
N PHE A 10 35.61 1.62 32.47
CA PHE A 10 34.85 1.36 31.26
C PHE A 10 33.88 2.51 30.93
N PHE A 11 33.16 3.03 31.93
CA PHE A 11 32.23 4.14 31.77
C PHE A 11 32.89 5.46 31.38
N CYS A 12 34.12 5.72 31.84
CA CYS A 12 34.89 6.90 31.44
C CYS A 12 35.33 6.85 29.97
N GLN A 13 35.67 5.67 29.44
CA GLN A 13 36.03 5.50 28.03
C GLN A 13 34.82 5.70 27.12
N GLU A 14 33.67 5.13 27.47
CA GLU A 14 32.43 5.27 26.69
C GLU A 14 31.95 6.73 26.59
N ILE A 15 32.04 7.51 27.67
CA ILE A 15 31.72 8.95 27.66
C ILE A 15 32.66 9.73 26.77
N THR A 16 33.95 9.39 26.79
CA THR A 16 34.95 10.07 25.96
C THR A 16 34.67 9.80 24.48
N LEU A 17 34.32 8.57 24.12
CA LEU A 17 33.91 8.21 22.75
C LEU A 17 32.63 8.94 22.33
N PHE A 18 31.62 8.99 23.21
CA PHE A 18 30.38 9.73 22.98
C PHE A 18 30.62 11.23 22.70
N LEU A 19 31.46 11.88 23.50
CA LEU A 19 31.78 13.30 23.30
C LEU A 19 32.66 13.53 22.05
N LEU A 20 33.57 12.62 21.72
CA LEU A 20 34.36 12.69 20.49
C LEU A 20 33.46 12.58 19.24
N LEU A 21 32.44 11.72 19.25
CA LEU A 21 31.46 11.64 18.16
C LEU A 21 30.72 12.98 17.98
N GLY A 22 30.24 13.58 19.08
CA GLY A 22 29.59 14.88 19.04
C GLY A 22 30.48 15.99 18.46
N ILE A 23 31.79 15.94 18.74
CA ILE A 23 32.78 16.90 18.19
C ILE A 23 32.87 16.74 16.68
N VAL A 24 33.00 15.50 16.19
CA VAL A 24 33.05 15.19 14.75
C VAL A 24 31.78 15.67 14.06
N GLU A 25 30.60 15.43 14.65
CA GLU A 25 29.31 15.89 14.11
C GLU A 25 29.21 17.41 14.06
N SER A 26 29.72 18.10 15.08
CA SER A 26 29.76 19.57 15.10
C SER A 26 30.66 20.11 14.01
N VAL A 27 31.82 19.49 13.76
CA VAL A 27 32.72 19.85 12.65
C VAL A 27 32.03 19.63 11.29
N ILE A 28 31.36 18.49 11.10
CA ILE A 28 30.59 18.20 9.88
C ILE A 28 29.49 19.24 9.67
N ALA A 29 28.76 19.62 10.73
CA ALA A 29 27.70 20.62 10.64
C ALA A 29 28.24 22.02 10.29
N VAL A 30 29.40 22.42 10.83
CA VAL A 30 30.07 23.68 10.43
C VAL A 30 30.47 23.63 8.96
N ILE A 31 31.16 22.58 8.52
CA ILE A 31 31.57 22.42 7.12
C ILE A 31 30.35 22.49 6.20
N TRP A 32 29.28 21.77 6.54
CA TRP A 32 28.05 21.78 5.75
C TRP A 32 27.44 23.18 5.68
N LEU A 33 27.30 23.89 6.80
CA LEU A 33 26.75 25.26 6.82
C LEU A 33 27.56 26.24 5.97
N LEU A 34 28.88 26.07 5.92
CA LEU A 34 29.78 26.90 5.11
C LEU A 34 29.68 26.58 3.60
N LEU A 35 29.46 25.31 3.25
CA LEU A 35 29.32 24.86 1.85
C LEU A 35 28.00 25.30 1.18
N ILE A 36 26.97 25.67 1.94
CA ILE A 36 25.71 26.14 1.35
C ILE A 36 25.97 27.46 0.58
N PRO A 37 25.49 27.63 -0.66
CA PRO A 37 25.72 28.86 -1.44
C PRO A 37 25.32 30.13 -0.68
N SER A 38 26.16 31.16 -0.72
CA SER A 38 25.89 32.46 -0.10
C SER A 38 24.88 33.26 -0.90
N ASP A 39 24.03 34.00 -0.19
CA ASP A 39 23.09 34.94 -0.80
C ASP A 39 23.75 36.32 -0.86
N ILE A 40 24.20 36.71 -2.05
CA ILE A 40 24.98 37.94 -2.29
C ILE A 40 24.24 39.18 -1.78
N LYS A 41 22.90 39.19 -1.85
CA LYS A 41 22.09 40.33 -1.39
C LYS A 41 22.05 40.49 0.12
N ASN A 42 22.29 39.42 0.87
CA ASN A 42 22.20 39.36 2.33
C ASN A 42 23.54 39.08 3.01
N ALA A 43 24.65 39.25 2.29
CA ALA A 43 26.00 39.03 2.79
C ALA A 43 26.37 40.07 3.87
N PHE A 44 27.02 39.62 4.93
CA PHE A 44 27.46 40.45 6.06
C PHE A 44 28.97 40.29 6.31
N LEU A 45 29.40 39.15 6.85
CA LEU A 45 30.81 38.88 7.19
C LEU A 45 31.32 37.71 6.35
N PHE A 46 32.48 37.86 5.71
CA PHE A 46 33.09 36.84 4.83
C PHE A 46 32.16 36.33 3.72
N GLY A 47 31.24 37.18 3.22
CA GLY A 47 30.24 36.80 2.22
C GLY A 47 29.05 36.01 2.76
N TYR A 48 28.97 35.78 4.08
CA TYR A 48 27.88 35.03 4.71
C TYR A 48 26.83 35.94 5.37
N SER A 49 25.57 35.50 5.37
CA SER A 49 24.48 36.22 6.01
C SER A 49 24.52 36.17 7.54
N LYS A 50 23.93 37.18 8.21
CA LYS A 50 23.81 37.24 9.68
C LYS A 50 23.21 35.96 10.29
N LYS A 51 22.18 35.41 9.64
CA LYS A 51 21.52 34.16 10.07
C LYS A 51 22.47 32.96 10.02
N ARG A 52 23.33 32.89 8.98
CA ARG A 52 24.32 31.81 8.86
C ARG A 52 25.40 31.92 9.92
N ILE A 53 25.91 33.12 10.16
CA ILE A 53 26.93 33.36 11.19
C ILE A 53 26.37 32.96 12.55
N LEU A 54 25.14 33.35 12.88
CA LEU A 54 24.48 32.92 14.11
C LEU A 54 24.41 31.40 14.24
N MET A 55 23.99 30.69 13.18
CA MET A 55 23.95 29.21 13.19
C MET A 55 25.33 28.60 13.39
N VAL A 56 26.36 29.10 12.69
CA VAL A 56 27.75 28.65 12.86
C VAL A 56 28.25 28.93 14.28
N SER A 57 27.93 30.09 14.86
CA SER A 57 28.27 30.43 16.25
C SER A 57 27.62 29.48 17.25
N VAL A 58 26.36 29.09 17.04
CA VAL A 58 25.67 28.09 17.88
C VAL A 58 26.36 26.72 17.77
N VAL A 59 26.67 26.25 16.56
CA VAL A 59 27.39 24.98 16.37
C VAL A 59 28.78 25.04 17.00
N PHE A 60 29.49 26.15 16.85
CA PHE A 60 30.82 26.34 17.43
C PHE A 60 30.78 26.39 18.96
N PHE A 61 29.73 26.97 19.54
CA PHE A 61 29.49 26.91 20.98
C PHE A 61 29.27 25.47 21.45
N LEU A 62 28.48 24.66 20.74
CA LEU A 62 28.29 23.23 21.06
C LEU A 62 29.61 22.45 20.97
N PHE A 63 30.44 22.74 19.96
CA PHE A 63 31.78 22.17 19.81
C PHE A 63 32.69 22.49 21.01
N ILE A 64 32.77 23.77 21.40
CA ILE A 64 33.57 24.19 22.58
C ILE A 64 33.04 23.54 23.85
N LEU A 65 31.71 23.50 24.02
CA LEU A 65 31.07 22.89 25.18
C LEU A 65 31.46 21.41 25.30
N GLN A 66 31.48 20.66 24.19
CA GLN A 66 31.87 19.25 24.19
C GLN A 66 33.36 19.06 24.56
N ILE A 67 34.27 19.90 24.03
CA ILE A 67 35.68 19.89 24.43
C ILE A 67 35.82 20.17 25.93
N PHE A 68 35.10 21.16 26.45
CA PHE A 68 35.09 21.48 27.87
C PHE A 68 34.58 20.31 28.73
N LEU A 69 33.53 19.62 28.29
CA LEU A 69 33.00 18.43 28.97
C LEU A 69 33.99 17.25 28.96
N ILE A 70 34.83 17.11 27.93
CA ILE A 70 35.93 16.12 27.90
C ILE A 70 37.01 16.52 28.91
N MET A 71 37.43 17.79 28.94
CA MET A 71 38.43 18.29 29.90
C MET A 71 37.97 18.11 31.35
N LYS A 72 36.66 18.25 31.61
CA LYS A 72 36.02 18.03 32.93
C LYS A 72 35.39 16.64 33.07
N LYS A 73 35.98 15.60 32.45
CA LYS A 73 35.45 14.21 32.42
C LYS A 73 34.87 13.70 33.74
N ALA A 74 35.52 13.95 34.87
CA ALA A 74 35.07 13.48 36.19
C ALA A 74 33.73 14.10 36.61
N ASN A 75 33.52 15.38 36.31
CA ASN A 75 32.28 16.10 36.61
C ASN A 75 31.17 15.68 35.64
N THR A 76 31.50 15.51 34.36
CA THR A 76 30.56 15.03 33.32
C THR A 76 30.01 13.64 33.65
N VAL A 77 30.89 12.73 34.08
CA VAL A 77 30.52 11.40 34.59
C VAL A 77 29.56 11.50 35.78
N ASN A 78 29.80 12.41 36.72
CA ASN A 78 28.94 12.58 37.89
C ASN A 78 27.59 13.19 37.52
N LEU A 79 27.55 14.14 36.58
CA LEU A 79 26.31 14.74 36.07
C LEU A 79 25.42 13.69 35.39
N LEU A 80 25.99 12.88 34.49
CA LEU A 80 25.24 11.81 33.81
C LEU A 80 24.73 10.74 34.79
N LYS A 81 25.52 10.42 35.83
CA LYS A 81 25.07 9.54 36.91
C LYS A 81 23.92 10.14 37.72
N LYS A 82 23.98 11.44 38.02
CA LYS A 82 22.91 12.14 38.74
C LYS A 82 21.61 12.09 37.94
N ILE A 83 21.68 12.41 36.64
CA ILE A 83 20.55 12.32 35.70
C ILE A 83 19.99 10.89 35.65
N ALA A 84 20.87 9.88 35.59
CA ALA A 84 20.44 8.48 35.56
C ALA A 84 19.83 8.00 36.89
N SER A 85 20.22 8.60 38.02
CA SER A 85 19.69 8.25 39.35
C SER A 85 18.39 8.97 39.70
N GLU A 86 18.15 10.16 39.13
CA GLU A 86 16.94 10.94 39.36
C GLU A 86 15.82 10.51 38.41
N LYS A 87 14.75 9.93 38.96
CA LYS A 87 13.63 9.39 38.17
C LYS A 87 13.06 10.38 37.15
N ASN A 88 12.82 11.63 37.56
CA ASN A 88 12.22 12.64 36.68
C ASN A 88 13.20 13.07 35.56
N ALA A 89 14.47 13.28 35.89
CA ALA A 89 15.50 13.61 34.91
C ALA A 89 15.71 12.47 33.90
N LEU A 90 15.66 11.23 34.37
CA LEU A 90 15.75 10.04 33.53
C LEU A 90 14.56 9.92 32.57
N ILE A 91 13.33 10.12 33.05
CA ILE A 91 12.14 10.09 32.19
C ILE A 91 12.21 11.21 31.15
N PHE A 92 12.56 12.43 31.56
CA PHE A 92 12.67 13.58 30.68
C PHE A 92 13.71 13.38 29.57
N THR A 93 14.90 12.89 29.92
CA THR A 93 15.95 12.59 28.93
C THR A 93 15.57 11.47 27.98
N LYS A 94 14.85 10.44 28.44
CA LYS A 94 14.30 9.40 27.56
C LYS A 94 13.28 9.96 26.56
N ILE A 95 12.37 10.82 27.02
CA ILE A 95 11.37 11.46 26.15
C ILE A 95 12.06 12.33 25.11
N LEU A 96 12.98 13.21 25.52
CA LEU A 96 13.75 14.06 24.59
C LEU A 96 14.56 13.24 23.59
N GLY A 97 15.14 12.13 24.03
CA GLY A 97 15.83 11.19 23.16
C GLY A 97 14.97 10.56 22.09
N ILE A 98 13.78 10.10 22.47
CA ILE A 98 12.80 9.51 21.54
C ILE A 98 12.30 10.57 20.56
N ILE A 99 11.98 11.78 21.04
CA ILE A 99 11.60 12.92 20.19
C ILE A 99 12.74 13.24 19.22
N GLY A 100 13.99 13.29 19.72
CA GLY A 100 15.18 13.50 18.91
C GLY A 100 15.36 12.44 17.82
N LEU A 101 15.08 11.16 18.13
CA LEU A 101 15.20 10.05 17.16
C LEU A 101 14.13 10.14 16.08
N ILE A 102 12.87 10.42 16.46
CA ILE A 102 11.76 10.61 15.52
C ILE A 102 12.01 11.83 14.64
N ALA A 103 12.44 12.95 15.24
CA ALA A 103 12.78 14.17 14.53
C ALA A 103 13.97 13.95 13.59
N PHE A 104 15.02 13.27 14.04
CA PHE A 104 16.18 12.92 13.20
C PHE A 104 15.74 12.13 11.96
N TRP A 105 14.96 11.07 12.14
CA TRP A 105 14.45 10.29 11.02
C TRP A 105 13.62 11.19 10.10
N PHE A 106 12.72 12.01 10.64
CA PHE A 106 11.93 12.93 9.84
C PHE A 106 12.78 13.92 9.05
N THR A 107 13.68 14.66 9.70
CA THR A 107 14.50 15.73 9.12
C THR A 107 15.46 15.20 8.04
N VAL A 108 16.03 14.01 8.21
CA VAL A 108 16.91 13.38 7.21
C VAL A 108 16.16 13.21 5.88
N TRP A 109 14.95 12.63 5.94
CA TRP A 109 14.19 12.22 4.76
C TRP A 109 13.17 13.25 4.29
N PHE A 110 12.91 14.32 5.05
CA PHE A 110 11.94 15.34 4.66
C PHE A 110 12.38 16.11 3.42
N ASP A 111 11.49 16.18 2.43
CA ASP A 111 11.73 16.87 1.17
C ASP A 111 11.52 18.38 1.35
N ALA A 112 12.60 19.14 1.15
CA ALA A 112 12.59 20.59 1.26
C ALA A 112 11.62 21.24 0.26
N LYS A 113 11.36 20.64 -0.92
CA LYS A 113 10.47 21.24 -1.93
C LYS A 113 9.03 21.32 -1.44
N SER A 114 8.62 20.36 -0.61
CA SER A 114 7.28 20.32 0.01
C SER A 114 6.98 21.56 0.88
N LEU A 115 7.99 22.30 1.34
CA LEU A 115 7.78 23.53 2.13
C LEU A 115 7.54 24.79 1.30
N GLY A 116 7.56 24.70 -0.04
CA GLY A 116 7.34 25.84 -0.93
C GLY A 116 8.25 27.02 -0.60
N ARG A 117 7.65 28.13 -0.15
CA ARG A 117 8.38 29.36 0.23
C ARG A 117 9.42 29.16 1.34
N PHE A 118 9.25 28.16 2.21
CA PHE A 118 10.20 27.88 3.30
C PHE A 118 11.30 26.88 2.93
N SER A 119 11.31 26.35 1.69
CA SER A 119 12.29 25.36 1.23
C SER A 119 13.74 25.79 1.46
N THR A 120 14.09 27.00 1.03
CA THR A 120 15.45 27.55 1.18
C THR A 120 15.83 27.78 2.65
N ALA A 121 14.87 28.19 3.48
CA ALA A 121 15.10 28.35 4.91
C ALA A 121 15.36 27.01 5.59
N TYR A 122 14.60 25.97 5.22
CA TYR A 122 14.77 24.61 5.72
C TYR A 122 16.13 24.02 5.35
N ILE A 123 16.55 24.13 4.08
CA ILE A 123 17.87 23.67 3.63
C ILE A 123 19.00 24.30 4.46
N ARG A 124 18.85 25.58 4.82
CA ARG A 124 19.84 26.33 5.59
C ARG A 124 19.89 25.93 7.07
N ILE A 125 18.76 25.58 7.68
CA ILE A 125 18.70 25.20 9.10
C ILE A 125 18.90 23.69 9.34
N LYS A 126 18.68 22.86 8.31
CA LYS A 126 18.79 21.39 8.36
C LYS A 126 20.09 20.88 9.01
N PRO A 127 21.30 21.41 8.73
CA PRO A 127 22.52 20.92 9.39
C PRO A 127 22.52 21.13 10.91
N LEU A 128 21.97 22.26 11.39
CA LEU A 128 21.85 22.55 12.81
C LEU A 128 20.79 21.67 13.48
N LEU A 129 19.65 21.47 12.83
CA LEU A 129 18.59 20.57 13.32
C LEU A 129 19.13 19.15 13.48
N LEU A 130 19.76 18.61 12.44
CA LEU A 130 20.33 17.25 12.46
C LEU A 130 21.37 17.10 13.57
N LEU A 131 22.19 18.11 13.83
CA LEU A 131 23.16 18.10 14.92
C LEU A 131 22.50 17.99 16.31
N ILE A 132 21.44 18.77 16.55
CA ILE A 132 20.72 18.73 17.83
C ILE A 132 20.00 17.38 17.98
N GLU A 133 19.31 16.94 16.92
CA GLU A 133 18.53 15.70 16.90
C GLU A 133 19.41 14.46 17.09
N ILE A 134 20.57 14.40 16.42
CA ILE A 134 21.51 13.28 16.57
C ILE A 134 22.13 13.27 17.97
N GLN A 135 22.50 14.41 18.56
CA GLN A 135 23.04 14.48 19.92
C GLN A 135 22.01 14.06 20.98
N LEU A 136 20.75 14.46 20.83
CA LEU A 136 19.66 13.99 21.70
C LEU A 136 19.48 12.47 21.58
N SER A 137 19.48 11.95 20.36
CA SER A 137 19.37 10.51 20.09
C SER A 137 20.53 9.73 20.69
N GLN A 138 21.77 10.18 20.50
CA GLN A 138 22.96 9.57 21.07
C GLN A 138 22.95 9.60 22.61
N THR A 139 22.52 10.71 23.21
CA THR A 139 22.40 10.81 24.67
C THR A 139 21.44 9.75 25.20
N TYR A 140 20.34 9.50 24.49
CA TYR A 140 19.40 8.44 24.84
C TYR A 140 19.98 7.03 24.69
N PHE A 141 20.68 6.75 23.59
CA PHE A 141 21.39 5.48 23.41
C PHE A 141 22.42 5.28 24.52
N PHE A 142 23.19 6.31 24.87
CA PHE A 142 24.19 6.29 25.93
C PHE A 142 23.58 6.01 27.32
N ILE A 143 22.45 6.64 27.66
CA ILE A 143 21.75 6.38 28.92
C ILE A 143 21.21 4.94 28.95
N LYS A 144 20.65 4.44 27.84
CA LYS A 144 20.14 3.06 27.77
C LYS A 144 21.25 2.01 27.84
N THR A 145 22.41 2.24 27.22
CA THR A 145 23.56 1.34 27.35
C THR A 145 24.08 1.35 28.79
N TYR A 146 24.18 2.52 29.41
CA TYR A 146 24.60 2.65 30.81
C TYR A 146 23.69 1.88 31.78
N LEU A 147 22.37 2.02 31.62
CA LEU A 147 21.37 1.33 32.43
C LEU A 147 21.20 -0.15 32.05
N LYS A 148 21.90 -0.64 31.01
CA LYS A 148 21.78 -2.00 30.46
C LYS A 148 20.35 -2.36 30.06
N GLU A 149 19.60 -1.37 29.60
CA GLU A 149 18.22 -1.57 29.12
C GLU A 149 18.17 -2.21 27.73
N PHE A 150 19.30 -2.29 27.03
CA PHE A 150 19.41 -3.04 25.79
C PHE A 150 19.58 -4.52 26.05
N ASN A 151 18.67 -5.32 25.50
CA ASN A 151 18.77 -6.77 25.56
C ASN A 151 19.49 -7.34 24.34
N PHE A 152 20.78 -7.03 24.18
CA PHE A 152 21.60 -7.49 23.05
C PHE A 152 21.64 -9.02 22.91
N LEU A 153 21.64 -9.74 24.04
CA LEU A 153 21.67 -11.19 24.05
C LEU A 153 20.34 -11.77 23.53
N HIS A 154 19.20 -11.27 24.00
CA HIS A 154 17.89 -11.67 23.48
C HIS A 154 17.70 -11.28 22.01
N PHE A 155 18.12 -10.07 21.62
CA PHE A 155 18.06 -9.60 20.23
C PHE A 155 18.86 -10.47 19.28
N SER A 156 20.12 -10.78 19.62
CA SER A 156 20.98 -11.65 18.80
C SER A 156 20.43 -13.08 18.72
N LEU A 157 19.90 -13.63 19.83
CA LEU A 157 19.22 -14.92 19.82
C LEU A 157 17.96 -14.92 18.96
N GLN A 158 17.15 -13.86 19.02
CA GLN A 158 15.92 -13.74 18.23
C GLN A 158 16.23 -13.63 16.73
N ILE A 159 17.23 -12.82 16.34
CA ILE A 159 17.70 -12.75 14.95
C ILE A 159 18.27 -14.10 14.51
N ARG A 160 19.07 -14.76 15.35
CA ARG A 160 19.63 -16.08 15.03
C ARG A 160 18.54 -17.14 14.84
N LYS A 161 17.48 -17.08 15.65
CA LYS A 161 16.31 -17.97 15.56
C LYS A 161 15.57 -17.79 14.23
N GLU A 162 15.41 -16.55 13.77
CA GLU A 162 14.72 -16.22 12.51
C GLU A 162 15.67 -16.09 11.31
N LYS A 163 16.98 -16.36 11.47
CA LYS A 163 18.01 -16.17 10.44
C LYS A 163 17.65 -16.84 9.11
N LYS A 164 17.14 -18.07 9.16
CA LYS A 164 16.74 -18.80 7.94
C LYS A 164 15.59 -18.11 7.21
N VAL A 165 14.62 -17.57 7.95
CA VAL A 165 13.47 -16.85 7.38
C VAL A 165 13.94 -15.55 6.74
N PHE A 166 14.78 -14.78 7.42
CA PHE A 166 15.37 -13.55 6.87
C PHE A 166 16.23 -13.80 5.64
N LEU A 167 17.11 -14.81 5.69
CA LEU A 167 17.96 -15.18 4.55
C LEU A 167 17.12 -15.63 3.35
N LEU A 168 16.12 -16.49 3.57
CA LEU A 168 15.24 -16.92 2.50
C LEU A 168 14.45 -15.76 1.89
N SER A 169 13.96 -14.84 2.73
CA SER A 169 13.26 -13.62 2.27
C SER A 169 14.18 -12.73 1.44
N PHE A 170 15.43 -12.58 1.86
CA PHE A 170 16.44 -11.82 1.15
C PHE A 170 16.81 -12.44 -0.20
N VAL A 171 17.06 -13.75 -0.24
CA VAL A 171 17.41 -14.47 -1.48
C VAL A 171 16.26 -14.42 -2.49
N ILE A 172 15.02 -14.71 -2.06
CA ILE A 172 13.85 -14.63 -2.93
C ILE A 172 13.61 -13.18 -3.38
N GLY A 173 13.72 -12.22 -2.46
CA GLY A 173 13.52 -10.81 -2.77
C GLY A 173 14.51 -10.30 -3.81
N ILE A 174 15.80 -10.62 -3.64
CA ILE A 174 16.82 -10.31 -4.64
C ILE A 174 16.53 -11.01 -5.96
N GLY A 175 16.16 -12.29 -5.94
CA GLY A 175 15.79 -13.02 -7.14
C GLY A 175 14.69 -12.32 -7.94
N LEU A 176 13.62 -11.88 -7.27
CA LEU A 176 12.52 -11.13 -7.89
C LEU A 176 12.98 -9.77 -8.45
N THR A 177 13.85 -9.06 -7.75
CA THR A 177 14.41 -7.79 -8.25
C THR A 177 15.32 -7.98 -9.45
N LEU A 178 16.12 -9.05 -9.48
CA LEU A 178 16.96 -9.40 -10.61
C LEU A 178 16.14 -9.83 -11.82
N ILE A 179 15.03 -10.54 -11.61
CA ILE A 179 14.07 -10.86 -12.68
C ILE A 179 13.49 -9.58 -13.27
N ALA A 180 13.05 -8.62 -12.43
CA ALA A 180 12.54 -7.34 -12.92
C ALA A 180 13.60 -6.55 -13.71
N TYR A 181 14.84 -6.54 -13.22
CA TYR A 181 15.97 -5.92 -13.93
C TYR A 181 16.30 -6.63 -15.25
N PHE A 182 16.26 -7.97 -15.27
CA PHE A 182 16.44 -8.74 -16.49
C PHE A 182 15.34 -8.44 -17.52
N LEU A 183 14.08 -8.31 -17.07
CA LEU A 183 12.97 -7.89 -17.93
C LEU A 183 13.20 -6.47 -18.48
N HIS A 184 13.66 -5.52 -17.66
CA HIS A 184 14.05 -4.19 -18.13
C HIS A 184 15.08 -4.26 -19.26
N VAL A 185 16.21 -4.95 -19.05
CA VAL A 185 17.30 -5.04 -20.03
C VAL A 185 16.86 -5.72 -21.33
N THR A 186 16.07 -6.80 -21.23
CA THR A 186 15.60 -7.54 -22.42
C THR A 186 14.50 -6.80 -23.18
N SER A 187 13.75 -5.95 -22.50
CA SER A 187 12.64 -5.21 -23.10
C SER A 187 13.07 -4.03 -23.97
N ASN A 188 14.29 -3.49 -23.77
CA ASN A 188 14.89 -2.50 -24.67
C ASN A 188 15.16 -3.07 -26.09
N LEU A 189 15.08 -4.40 -26.27
CA LEU A 189 15.28 -5.08 -27.55
C LEU A 189 13.96 -5.30 -28.33
N SER A 190 12.80 -5.02 -27.74
CA SER A 190 11.50 -5.19 -28.39
C SER A 190 10.54 -4.06 -27.98
N GLN A 191 10.42 -3.05 -28.82
CA GLN A 191 9.50 -1.93 -28.61
C GLN A 191 8.07 -2.44 -28.88
N GLN A 192 7.34 -2.79 -27.80
CA GLN A 192 5.95 -3.23 -27.89
C GLN A 192 5.04 -1.99 -27.79
N SER A 193 4.85 -1.28 -28.89
CA SER A 193 3.87 -0.19 -28.98
C SER A 193 2.45 -0.76 -29.05
N GLY A 194 1.49 -0.14 -28.34
CA GLY A 194 0.06 -0.44 -28.52
C GLY A 194 -0.58 -1.42 -27.54
N LEU A 195 0.05 -1.72 -26.41
CA LEU A 195 -0.50 -2.61 -25.38
C LEU A 195 -1.19 -1.81 -24.26
N LEU A 196 -2.25 -2.38 -23.64
CA LEU A 196 -3.01 -1.74 -22.56
C LEU A 196 -2.27 -1.79 -21.21
N PHE A 197 -1.20 -1.02 -21.12
CA PHE A 197 -0.53 -0.74 -19.86
C PHE A 197 -0.95 0.63 -19.36
N PHE A 198 -1.61 0.67 -18.21
CA PHE A 198 -1.90 1.92 -17.52
C PHE A 198 -1.04 2.07 -16.27
N SER A 199 -0.99 3.30 -15.75
CA SER A 199 -0.32 3.66 -14.51
C SER A 199 -0.77 2.76 -13.34
N PRO A 200 0.11 2.47 -12.36
CA PRO A 200 -0.27 1.76 -11.15
C PRO A 200 -1.30 2.52 -10.30
N SER A 201 -1.86 1.83 -9.30
CA SER A 201 -2.74 2.40 -8.27
C SER A 201 -2.11 3.56 -7.49
N ALA A 202 -2.94 4.35 -6.81
CA ALA A 202 -2.46 5.43 -5.96
C ALA A 202 -1.58 4.87 -4.84
N PRO A 203 -0.41 5.47 -4.55
CA PRO A 203 0.48 4.94 -3.53
C PRO A 203 0.04 5.32 -2.10
N ILE A 204 0.63 4.64 -1.12
CA ILE A 204 0.78 5.13 0.24
C ILE A 204 2.11 5.89 0.31
N SER A 205 2.10 7.08 0.92
CA SER A 205 3.31 7.89 1.01
C SER A 205 4.28 7.38 2.07
N SER A 206 5.58 7.66 1.90
CA SER A 206 6.61 7.34 2.91
C SER A 206 6.29 7.95 4.28
N SER A 207 5.73 9.17 4.29
CA SER A 207 5.28 9.84 5.51
C SER A 207 4.10 9.12 6.18
N GLN A 208 3.14 8.60 5.41
CA GLN A 208 2.01 7.82 5.93
C GLN A 208 2.49 6.48 6.51
N ILE A 209 3.38 5.75 5.82
CA ILE A 209 3.97 4.51 6.35
C ILE A 209 4.75 4.79 7.62
N PHE A 210 5.53 5.87 7.68
CA PHE A 210 6.27 6.26 8.86
C PHE A 210 5.36 6.49 10.07
N VAL A 211 4.27 7.24 9.92
CA VAL A 211 3.29 7.48 11.00
C VAL A 211 2.64 6.17 11.46
N VAL A 212 2.25 5.31 10.52
CA VAL A 212 1.66 4.00 10.83
C VAL A 212 2.68 3.11 11.56
N PHE A 213 3.94 3.16 11.18
CA PHE A 213 5.03 2.43 11.83
C PHE A 213 5.27 2.91 13.26
N LEU A 214 5.25 4.23 13.51
CA LEU A 214 5.31 4.78 14.86
C LEU A 214 4.13 4.30 15.72
N PHE A 215 2.91 4.36 15.17
CA PHE A 215 1.72 3.85 15.87
C PHE A 215 1.85 2.36 16.19
N LEU A 216 2.39 1.56 15.26
CA LEU A 216 2.66 0.14 15.48
C LEU A 216 3.67 -0.08 16.62
N LEU A 217 4.76 0.67 16.68
CA LEU A 217 5.75 0.57 17.77
C LEU A 217 5.11 0.87 19.12
N VAL A 218 4.31 1.94 19.21
CA VAL A 218 3.57 2.31 20.43
C VAL A 218 2.57 1.21 20.80
N ALA A 219 1.75 0.74 19.86
CA ALA A 219 0.76 -0.31 20.10
C ALA A 219 1.40 -1.62 20.59
N LEU A 220 2.53 -2.03 20.00
CA LEU A 220 3.26 -3.22 20.44
C LEU A 220 3.87 -3.05 21.84
N SER A 221 4.40 -1.87 22.17
CA SER A 221 4.94 -1.58 23.50
C SER A 221 3.87 -1.67 24.59
N LEU A 222 2.68 -1.09 24.35
CA LEU A 222 1.55 -1.15 25.27
C LEU A 222 1.04 -2.59 25.48
N VAL A 223 1.00 -3.40 24.41
CA VAL A 223 0.58 -4.80 24.53
C VAL A 223 1.52 -5.62 25.41
N ASN A 224 2.84 -5.35 25.31
CA ASN A 224 3.83 -6.01 26.16
C ASN A 224 3.72 -5.61 27.63
N GLU A 225 3.45 -4.32 27.92
CA GLU A 225 3.34 -3.81 29.29
C GLU A 225 2.05 -4.26 29.98
N PHE A 226 0.90 -4.14 29.31
CA PHE A 226 -0.40 -4.36 29.93
C PHE A 226 -0.92 -5.80 29.83
N LYS A 227 -0.08 -6.76 29.34
CA LYS A 227 -0.43 -8.18 29.09
C LYS A 227 -1.89 -8.33 28.63
N VAL A 228 -2.28 -7.58 27.61
CA VAL A 228 -3.70 -7.25 27.42
C VAL A 228 -4.53 -8.46 27.00
N VAL A 229 -5.05 -9.20 27.99
CA VAL A 229 -6.05 -10.26 27.82
C VAL A 229 -7.41 -9.66 27.40
N PHE A 230 -7.62 -8.38 27.70
CA PHE A 230 -8.86 -7.63 27.45
C PHE A 230 -9.28 -7.62 25.97
N PHE A 231 -8.34 -7.45 25.03
CA PHE A 231 -8.62 -7.41 23.58
C PHE A 231 -8.91 -8.78 22.94
N ARG A 232 -9.00 -9.86 23.73
CA ARG A 232 -9.27 -11.21 23.22
C ARG A 232 -10.74 -11.63 23.33
N LYS A 233 -11.59 -10.89 24.04
CA LYS A 233 -13.03 -11.19 24.10
C LYS A 233 -13.70 -10.86 22.76
N ASP A 234 -14.63 -11.71 22.33
CA ASP A 234 -15.35 -11.55 21.06
C ASP A 234 -16.04 -10.19 20.93
N ALA A 235 -16.55 -9.65 22.04
CA ALA A 235 -17.12 -8.30 22.08
C ALA A 235 -16.16 -7.19 21.60
N TRP A 236 -14.87 -7.25 21.97
CA TRP A 236 -13.88 -6.24 21.55
C TRP A 236 -13.50 -6.37 20.08
N ILE A 237 -13.53 -7.60 19.56
CA ILE A 237 -13.29 -7.87 18.14
C ILE A 237 -14.43 -7.30 17.30
N VAL A 238 -15.68 -7.50 17.74
CA VAL A 238 -16.87 -6.92 17.10
C VAL A 238 -16.84 -5.39 17.21
N ALA A 239 -16.56 -4.84 18.40
CA ALA A 239 -16.46 -3.39 18.60
C ALA A 239 -15.38 -2.77 17.70
N THR A 240 -14.22 -3.40 17.57
CA THR A 240 -13.14 -2.92 16.70
C THR A 240 -13.50 -3.03 15.23
N PHE A 241 -14.17 -4.12 14.83
CA PHE A 241 -14.70 -4.27 13.47
C PHE A 241 -15.69 -3.16 13.11
N LEU A 242 -16.65 -2.87 14.00
CA LEU A 242 -17.61 -1.79 13.80
C LEU A 242 -16.93 -0.42 13.79
N PHE A 243 -15.99 -0.18 14.70
CA PHE A 243 -15.22 1.06 14.76
C PHE A 243 -14.42 1.32 13.49
N ILE A 244 -13.71 0.31 12.97
CA ILE A 244 -12.99 0.40 11.70
C ILE A 244 -13.95 0.72 10.56
N THR A 245 -15.12 0.07 10.51
CA THR A 245 -16.13 0.31 9.47
C THR A 245 -16.63 1.75 9.50
N ILE A 246 -16.99 2.25 10.68
CA ILE A 246 -17.49 3.62 10.87
C ILE A 246 -16.41 4.64 10.48
N ILE A 247 -15.17 4.46 10.94
CA ILE A 247 -14.06 5.35 10.57
C ILE A 247 -13.84 5.32 9.05
N THR A 248 -13.83 4.15 8.44
CA THR A 248 -13.63 4.01 6.99
C THR A 248 -14.71 4.78 6.23
N TYR A 249 -15.98 4.59 6.59
CA TYR A 249 -17.10 5.31 6.00
C TYR A 249 -16.95 6.82 6.14
N LEU A 250 -16.62 7.31 7.35
CA LEU A 250 -16.45 8.74 7.60
C LEU A 250 -15.27 9.32 6.80
N VAL A 251 -14.11 8.67 6.80
CA VAL A 251 -12.91 9.12 6.08
C VAL A 251 -13.18 9.17 4.58
N TRP A 252 -13.70 8.10 3.99
CA TRP A 252 -13.97 8.05 2.55
C TRP A 252 -15.07 9.03 2.14
N ARG A 253 -16.16 9.13 2.91
CA ARG A 253 -17.23 10.10 2.66
C ARG A 253 -16.71 11.54 2.70
N GLN A 254 -15.91 11.90 3.70
CA GLN A 254 -15.41 13.26 3.90
C GLN A 254 -14.26 13.65 2.97
N THR A 255 -13.59 12.67 2.33
CA THR A 255 -12.52 12.98 1.39
C THR A 255 -13.10 13.70 0.17
N PRO A 256 -12.65 14.92 -0.17
CA PRO A 256 -13.23 15.69 -1.26
C PRO A 256 -13.03 14.95 -2.58
N PHE A 257 -14.08 14.97 -3.42
CA PHE A 257 -14.04 14.47 -4.79
C PHE A 257 -14.69 15.53 -5.67
N VAL A 258 -13.89 16.12 -6.55
CA VAL A 258 -14.35 17.15 -7.50
C VAL A 258 -14.85 16.48 -8.77
N CYS A 259 -15.69 17.15 -9.55
CA CYS A 259 -16.04 16.65 -10.88
C CYS A 259 -14.77 16.59 -11.75
N THR A 260 -14.68 15.57 -12.59
CA THR A 260 -13.50 15.21 -13.39
C THR A 260 -13.93 14.81 -14.79
N ASP A 261 -12.99 14.51 -15.69
CA ASP A 261 -13.34 14.11 -17.07
C ASP A 261 -14.16 12.80 -17.11
N ASP A 262 -13.88 11.86 -16.20
CA ASP A 262 -14.68 10.63 -16.05
C ASP A 262 -16.00 10.85 -15.30
N ARG A 263 -16.18 12.02 -14.68
CA ARG A 263 -17.41 12.39 -13.98
C ARG A 263 -17.71 13.87 -14.21
N PRO A 264 -18.05 14.28 -15.45
CA PRO A 264 -18.17 15.67 -15.83
C PRO A 264 -19.31 16.37 -15.08
N GLY A 265 -19.21 17.70 -15.04
CA GLY A 265 -20.15 18.59 -14.36
C GLY A 265 -19.42 19.55 -13.41
N PRO A 266 -20.12 20.10 -12.40
CA PRO A 266 -21.52 19.85 -12.07
C PRO A 266 -22.46 20.45 -13.12
N PHE A 267 -23.54 19.75 -13.47
CA PHE A 267 -24.54 20.22 -14.44
C PHE A 267 -25.83 20.68 -13.76
N ASP A 268 -26.43 21.77 -14.28
CA ASP A 268 -27.76 22.24 -13.90
C ASP A 268 -28.86 21.21 -14.26
N PRO A 269 -30.03 21.21 -13.58
CA PRO A 269 -30.41 22.09 -12.46
C PRO A 269 -29.96 21.58 -11.09
N ASN A 270 -29.43 20.36 -10.99
CA ASN A 270 -29.15 19.70 -9.71
C ASN A 270 -27.70 19.90 -9.23
N LEU A 271 -26.85 20.55 -10.03
CA LEU A 271 -25.42 20.73 -9.81
C LEU A 271 -24.71 19.41 -9.48
N GLN A 272 -25.01 18.35 -10.25
CA GLN A 272 -24.46 17.01 -10.06
C GLN A 272 -23.38 16.68 -11.10
N CYS A 273 -22.36 15.95 -10.67
CA CYS A 273 -21.41 15.31 -11.58
C CYS A 273 -21.96 13.95 -12.03
N TYR A 274 -22.11 13.74 -13.33
CA TYR A 274 -22.58 12.48 -13.93
C TYR A 274 -21.40 11.70 -14.47
N PRO A 275 -21.43 10.35 -14.47
CA PRO A 275 -20.37 9.54 -15.06
C PRO A 275 -20.25 9.77 -16.58
N ALA A 276 -19.03 9.66 -17.11
CA ALA A 276 -18.79 9.60 -18.55
C ALA A 276 -19.41 8.35 -19.17
N ILE A 277 -19.58 8.34 -20.50
CA ILE A 277 -20.32 7.30 -21.26
C ILE A 277 -19.91 5.87 -20.85
N ASN A 278 -18.61 5.61 -20.66
CA ASN A 278 -18.08 4.29 -20.33
C ASN A 278 -18.54 3.76 -18.96
N ASP A 279 -18.72 4.63 -17.97
CA ASP A 279 -19.15 4.25 -16.62
C ASP A 279 -20.65 4.54 -16.39
N ALA A 280 -21.27 5.38 -17.23
CA ALA A 280 -22.71 5.71 -17.19
C ALA A 280 -23.61 4.48 -17.38
N VAL A 281 -23.10 3.45 -18.07
CA VAL A 281 -23.77 2.16 -18.26
C VAL A 281 -24.26 1.57 -16.93
N TYR A 282 -23.51 1.69 -15.84
CA TYR A 282 -23.91 1.15 -14.54
C TYR A 282 -25.05 1.95 -13.89
N SER A 283 -25.00 3.28 -14.00
CA SER A 283 -26.06 4.16 -13.52
C SER A 283 -27.36 3.92 -14.29
N ILE A 284 -27.28 3.91 -15.63
CA ILE A 284 -28.41 3.63 -16.52
C ILE A 284 -29.00 2.24 -16.22
N GLY A 285 -28.15 1.22 -16.12
CA GLY A 285 -28.61 -0.15 -15.91
C GLY A 285 -29.22 -0.40 -14.54
N SER A 286 -28.76 0.32 -13.52
CA SER A 286 -29.36 0.28 -12.20
C SER A 286 -30.69 1.04 -12.13
N HIS A 287 -30.85 2.13 -12.89
CA HIS A 287 -32.14 2.83 -13.00
C HIS A 287 -33.21 1.95 -13.67
N TYR A 288 -32.90 1.27 -14.77
CA TYR A 288 -33.84 0.31 -15.38
C TYR A 288 -34.25 -0.80 -14.42
N ALA A 289 -33.27 -1.34 -13.68
CA ALA A 289 -33.55 -2.35 -12.66
C ALA A 289 -34.45 -1.81 -11.53
N ALA A 290 -34.24 -0.55 -11.12
CA ALA A 290 -35.05 0.12 -10.10
C ALA A 290 -36.49 0.40 -10.57
N LEU A 291 -36.69 0.67 -11.87
CA LEU A 291 -37.99 0.86 -12.51
C LEU A 291 -38.76 -0.45 -12.74
N GLY A 292 -38.09 -1.61 -12.63
CA GLY A 292 -38.69 -2.92 -12.87
C GLY A 292 -38.63 -3.37 -14.33
N GLU A 293 -37.86 -2.67 -15.18
CA GLU A 293 -37.67 -3.00 -16.61
C GLU A 293 -36.55 -4.03 -16.85
N GLY A 294 -36.17 -4.76 -15.80
CA GLY A 294 -35.05 -5.70 -15.85
C GLY A 294 -33.68 -5.03 -15.74
N ILE A 295 -32.63 -5.85 -15.59
CA ILE A 295 -31.25 -5.36 -15.45
C ILE A 295 -30.80 -4.80 -16.80
N TYR A 296 -30.44 -3.51 -16.82
CA TYR A 296 -30.01 -2.79 -18.03
C TYR A 296 -30.99 -2.87 -19.20
N ASN A 297 -32.30 -2.91 -18.92
CA ASN A 297 -33.35 -3.04 -19.93
C ASN A 297 -33.14 -4.24 -20.87
N HIS A 298 -32.58 -5.33 -20.34
CA HIS A 298 -32.18 -6.50 -21.10
C HIS A 298 -31.09 -6.25 -22.16
N TRP A 299 -30.41 -5.10 -22.17
CA TRP A 299 -29.26 -4.83 -23.04
C TRP A 299 -28.02 -5.57 -22.56
N LEU A 300 -27.00 -5.62 -23.43
CA LEU A 300 -25.71 -6.29 -23.19
C LEU A 300 -25.01 -5.80 -21.91
N THR A 301 -24.88 -6.67 -20.92
CA THR A 301 -24.10 -6.39 -19.70
C THR A 301 -23.39 -7.63 -19.17
N ASP A 302 -22.12 -7.44 -18.79
CA ASP A 302 -21.27 -8.46 -18.17
C ASP A 302 -21.18 -8.30 -16.63
N LYS A 303 -21.87 -7.30 -16.07
CA LYS A 303 -21.80 -6.91 -14.64
C LYS A 303 -23.18 -6.75 -13.99
N PRO A 304 -24.10 -7.72 -14.16
CA PRO A 304 -25.48 -7.58 -13.72
C PRO A 304 -25.62 -7.40 -12.20
N LEU A 305 -24.77 -8.07 -11.40
CA LEU A 305 -24.88 -7.97 -9.94
C LEU A 305 -24.46 -6.60 -9.42
N TYR A 306 -23.55 -5.91 -10.12
CA TYR A 306 -23.15 -4.55 -9.77
C TYR A 306 -24.29 -3.54 -10.02
N MET A 307 -24.98 -3.66 -11.16
CA MET A 307 -26.14 -2.82 -11.48
C MET A 307 -27.28 -3.06 -10.48
N LEU A 308 -27.53 -4.31 -10.10
CA LEU A 308 -28.50 -4.64 -9.06
C LEU A 308 -28.11 -4.04 -7.70
N PHE A 309 -26.83 -4.08 -7.35
CA PHE A 309 -26.31 -3.47 -6.13
C PHE A 309 -26.58 -1.96 -6.08
N LEU A 310 -26.33 -1.24 -7.18
CA LEU A 310 -26.65 0.19 -7.28
C LEU A 310 -28.17 0.44 -7.21
N ALA A 311 -28.99 -0.41 -7.85
CA ALA A 311 -30.45 -0.30 -7.81
C ALA A 311 -31.00 -0.45 -6.38
N ILE A 312 -30.41 -1.33 -5.56
CA ILE A 312 -30.73 -1.45 -4.13
C ILE A 312 -30.38 -0.14 -3.40
N GLY A 313 -29.21 0.44 -3.69
CA GLY A 313 -28.83 1.75 -3.15
C GLY A 313 -29.80 2.87 -3.52
N GLN A 314 -30.25 2.89 -4.78
CA GLN A 314 -31.26 3.84 -5.27
C GLN A 314 -32.58 3.71 -4.54
N LYS A 315 -33.04 2.47 -4.31
CA LYS A 315 -34.27 2.20 -3.57
C LYS A 315 -34.20 2.63 -2.11
N LEU A 316 -33.03 2.53 -1.47
CA LEU A 316 -32.84 2.85 -0.06
C LEU A 316 -32.57 4.33 0.21
N LEU A 317 -31.77 4.99 -0.62
CA LEU A 317 -31.30 6.36 -0.38
C LEU A 317 -31.79 7.40 -1.38
N GLY A 318 -32.42 6.97 -2.49
CA GLY A 318 -32.93 7.84 -3.55
C GLY A 318 -32.17 7.71 -4.87
N LEU A 319 -32.80 8.19 -5.95
CA LEU A 319 -32.32 8.07 -7.34
C LEU A 319 -31.10 8.96 -7.65
N ARG A 320 -30.78 9.93 -6.79
CA ARG A 320 -29.68 10.85 -7.02
C ARG A 320 -28.33 10.15 -6.86
N ILE A 321 -27.40 10.38 -7.78
CA ILE A 321 -26.07 9.73 -7.81
C ILE A 321 -25.28 9.95 -6.51
N ASP A 322 -25.27 11.16 -5.98
CA ASP A 322 -24.61 11.47 -4.71
C ASP A 322 -25.24 10.74 -3.51
N GLN A 323 -26.51 10.34 -3.57
CA GLN A 323 -27.21 9.64 -2.50
C GLN A 323 -26.92 8.14 -2.52
N TYR A 324 -27.17 7.44 -3.64
CA TYR A 324 -26.94 5.99 -3.68
C TYR A 324 -25.46 5.62 -3.62
N LEU A 325 -24.54 6.53 -4.00
CA LEU A 325 -23.11 6.31 -3.75
C LEU A 325 -22.76 6.33 -2.25
N LEU A 326 -23.54 6.99 -1.39
CA LEU A 326 -23.33 6.86 0.07
C LEU A 326 -23.62 5.44 0.55
N PHE A 327 -24.61 4.77 -0.05
CA PHE A 327 -24.86 3.34 0.20
C PHE A 327 -23.66 2.51 -0.25
N GLN A 328 -23.13 2.77 -1.45
CA GLN A 328 -21.91 2.10 -1.92
C GLN A 328 -20.75 2.27 -0.94
N ILE A 329 -20.44 3.51 -0.53
CA ILE A 329 -19.34 3.79 0.41
C ILE A 329 -19.56 3.07 1.74
N ALA A 330 -20.80 2.99 2.24
CA ALA A 330 -21.11 2.29 3.49
C ALA A 330 -20.85 0.78 3.41
N ILE A 331 -21.17 0.14 2.29
CA ILE A 331 -20.90 -1.29 2.08
C ILE A 331 -19.40 -1.54 1.85
N LEU A 332 -18.76 -0.72 1.00
CA LEU A 332 -17.32 -0.85 0.73
C LEU A 332 -16.46 -0.55 1.96
N ALA A 333 -16.96 0.21 2.93
CA ALA A 333 -16.29 0.44 4.21
C ALA A 333 -16.09 -0.83 5.05
N LEU A 334 -16.71 -1.96 4.67
CA LEU A 334 -16.44 -3.27 5.27
C LEU A 334 -15.06 -3.84 4.88
N ILE A 335 -14.46 -3.39 3.76
CA ILE A 335 -13.18 -3.93 3.27
C ILE A 335 -12.09 -3.87 4.36
N PRO A 336 -11.74 -2.71 4.97
CA PRO A 336 -10.70 -2.66 5.99
C PRO A 336 -11.03 -3.51 7.23
N SER A 337 -12.31 -3.57 7.61
CA SER A 337 -12.78 -4.34 8.77
C SER A 337 -12.66 -5.85 8.56
N CYS A 338 -12.97 -6.33 7.36
CA CYS A 338 -12.77 -7.73 6.99
C CYS A 338 -11.27 -8.07 6.87
N LEU A 339 -10.45 -7.15 6.35
CA LEU A 339 -9.00 -7.29 6.36
C LEU A 339 -8.42 -7.31 7.78
N PHE A 340 -9.01 -6.57 8.73
CA PHE A 340 -8.66 -6.70 10.16
C PHE A 340 -8.89 -8.12 10.68
N LEU A 341 -10.01 -8.77 10.32
CA LEU A 341 -10.28 -10.16 10.74
C LEU A 341 -9.27 -11.15 10.16
N ILE A 342 -8.92 -10.97 8.88
CA ILE A 342 -7.91 -11.77 8.19
C ILE A 342 -6.52 -11.54 8.84
N GLY A 343 -6.12 -10.28 8.98
CA GLY A 343 -4.85 -9.87 9.57
C GLY A 343 -4.70 -10.29 11.04
N LYS A 344 -5.79 -10.28 11.82
CA LYS A 344 -5.82 -10.81 13.19
C LYS A 344 -5.39 -12.28 13.22
N ARG A 345 -5.84 -13.09 12.25
CA ARG A 345 -5.44 -14.50 12.14
C ARG A 345 -3.98 -14.64 11.71
N TYR A 346 -3.55 -13.93 10.68
CA TYR A 346 -2.18 -14.07 10.15
C TYR A 346 -1.10 -13.42 11.01
N VAL A 347 -1.30 -12.20 11.51
CA VAL A 347 -0.23 -11.43 12.16
C VAL A 347 -0.54 -11.11 13.62
N GLY A 348 -1.81 -11.19 14.03
CA GLY A 348 -2.30 -10.92 15.38
C GLY A 348 -3.15 -9.66 15.46
N TYR A 349 -3.74 -9.37 16.63
CA TYR A 349 -4.73 -8.29 16.79
C TYR A 349 -4.22 -6.91 16.35
N VAL A 350 -3.08 -6.47 16.88
CA VAL A 350 -2.42 -5.20 16.48
C VAL A 350 -2.13 -5.20 14.98
N GLY A 351 -1.71 -6.35 14.44
CA GLY A 351 -1.40 -6.48 13.02
C GLY A 351 -2.60 -6.35 12.10
N GLY A 352 -3.73 -6.93 12.48
CA GLY A 352 -5.00 -6.70 11.78
C GLY A 352 -5.38 -5.22 11.79
N GLY A 353 -5.15 -4.53 12.90
CA GLY A 353 -5.43 -3.09 13.01
C GLY A 353 -4.57 -2.26 12.05
N ILE A 354 -3.26 -2.57 11.95
CA ILE A 354 -2.37 -1.90 10.99
C ILE A 354 -2.79 -2.14 9.55
N ILE A 355 -3.16 -3.38 9.20
CA ILE A 355 -3.67 -3.71 7.85
C ILE A 355 -4.90 -2.84 7.54
N ALA A 356 -5.84 -2.72 8.47
CA ALA A 356 -7.03 -1.89 8.27
C ALA A 356 -6.69 -0.39 8.14
N ILE A 357 -5.78 0.14 8.97
CA ILE A 357 -5.35 1.54 8.89
C ILE A 357 -4.71 1.84 7.53
N LEU A 358 -3.84 0.97 7.04
CA LEU A 358 -3.20 1.14 5.73
C LEU A 358 -4.23 1.11 4.59
N GLU A 359 -5.22 0.22 4.65
CA GLU A 359 -6.30 0.17 3.65
C GLU A 359 -7.18 1.43 3.67
N ILE A 360 -7.50 1.96 4.86
CA ILE A 360 -8.24 3.22 5.00
C ILE A 360 -7.48 4.37 4.33
N ILE A 361 -6.17 4.45 4.59
CA ILE A 361 -5.28 5.46 3.99
C ILE A 361 -5.21 5.28 2.48
N LEU A 362 -5.02 4.06 1.99
CA LEU A 362 -4.97 3.74 0.57
C LEU A 362 -6.26 4.17 -0.13
N GLY A 363 -7.42 3.78 0.39
CA GLY A 363 -8.72 4.17 -0.17
C GLY A 363 -8.96 5.69 -0.14
N ARG A 364 -8.46 6.39 0.88
CA ARG A 364 -8.46 7.87 0.90
C ARG A 364 -7.57 8.45 -0.20
N ASN A 365 -6.37 7.89 -0.40
CA ASN A 365 -5.44 8.38 -1.41
C ASN A 365 -5.99 8.15 -2.82
N GLU A 366 -6.66 7.02 -3.09
CA GLU A 366 -7.32 6.75 -4.39
C GLU A 366 -8.43 7.77 -4.70
N ILE A 367 -9.18 8.25 -3.69
CA ILE A 367 -10.17 9.32 -3.89
C ILE A 367 -9.46 10.66 -4.13
N TYR A 368 -8.43 10.96 -3.33
CA TYR A 368 -7.76 12.26 -3.36
C TYR A 368 -6.87 12.47 -4.59
N LEU A 369 -6.28 11.40 -5.12
CA LEU A 369 -5.35 11.42 -6.26
C LEU A 369 -5.96 10.96 -7.57
N TYR A 370 -7.29 10.95 -7.63
CA TYR A 370 -8.01 10.42 -8.78
C TYR A 370 -7.60 11.10 -10.09
N GLN A 371 -7.54 12.44 -10.09
CA GLN A 371 -7.20 13.23 -11.28
C GLN A 371 -5.77 12.99 -11.75
N GLU A 372 -4.85 12.68 -10.86
CA GLU A 372 -3.45 12.55 -11.20
C GLU A 372 -3.05 11.11 -11.59
N VAL A 373 -3.72 10.10 -11.04
CA VAL A 373 -3.34 8.69 -11.24
C VAL A 373 -4.34 7.93 -12.14
N GLY A 374 -5.59 8.40 -12.24
CA GLY A 374 -6.65 7.71 -12.99
C GLY A 374 -7.09 6.37 -12.38
N GLY A 375 -6.87 6.21 -11.06
CA GLY A 375 -7.21 4.99 -10.31
C GLY A 375 -8.70 4.86 -10.00
N VAL A 376 -9.19 3.70 -9.58
CA VAL A 376 -10.60 3.52 -9.18
C VAL A 376 -10.80 3.78 -7.69
N ASN A 377 -11.95 4.34 -7.32
CA ASN A 377 -12.22 4.70 -5.92
C ASN A 377 -13.69 4.50 -5.51
N ALA A 378 -13.97 4.61 -4.21
CA ALA A 378 -15.28 4.30 -3.62
C ALA A 378 -16.40 5.28 -4.00
N LYS A 379 -16.05 6.46 -4.54
CA LYS A 379 -16.98 7.52 -4.96
C LYS A 379 -17.31 7.48 -6.45
N LEU A 380 -16.81 6.49 -7.17
CA LEU A 380 -17.12 6.25 -8.57
C LEU A 380 -17.97 5.00 -8.72
N GLU A 381 -18.77 4.97 -9.78
CA GLU A 381 -19.59 3.80 -10.14
C GLU A 381 -18.70 2.73 -10.79
N ASN A 382 -17.85 2.11 -9.97
CA ASN A 382 -16.86 1.15 -10.38
C ASN A 382 -17.03 -0.21 -9.68
N THR A 383 -16.93 -1.27 -10.46
CA THR A 383 -17.13 -2.67 -10.03
C THR A 383 -15.98 -3.22 -9.19
N GLU A 384 -14.82 -2.58 -9.26
CA GLU A 384 -13.54 -3.06 -8.79
C GLU A 384 -13.52 -3.21 -7.27
N LEU A 385 -14.01 -2.21 -6.53
CA LEU A 385 -14.03 -2.27 -5.07
C LEU A 385 -15.09 -3.25 -4.54
N LEU A 386 -16.24 -3.37 -5.22
CA LEU A 386 -17.22 -4.38 -4.83
C LEU A 386 -16.69 -5.79 -5.11
N THR A 387 -15.93 -5.96 -6.20
CA THR A 387 -15.18 -7.18 -6.48
C THR A 387 -14.14 -7.43 -5.39
N ALA A 388 -13.40 -6.42 -4.94
CA ALA A 388 -12.43 -6.53 -3.84
C ALA A 388 -13.11 -7.06 -2.56
N LEU A 389 -14.28 -6.52 -2.20
CA LEU A 389 -15.06 -6.98 -1.04
C LEU A 389 -15.48 -8.45 -1.20
N GLY A 390 -15.98 -8.84 -2.39
CA GLY A 390 -16.31 -10.23 -2.71
C GLY A 390 -15.10 -11.18 -2.57
N LEU A 391 -13.93 -10.75 -3.04
CA LEU A 391 -12.68 -11.52 -2.94
C LEU A 391 -12.14 -11.60 -1.51
N VAL A 392 -12.36 -10.57 -0.68
CA VAL A 392 -12.04 -10.60 0.75
C VAL A 392 -12.96 -11.60 1.47
N PHE A 393 -14.26 -11.62 1.16
CA PHE A 393 -15.17 -12.65 1.68
C PHE A 393 -14.79 -14.06 1.21
N LEU A 394 -14.41 -14.21 -0.06
CA LEU A 394 -13.88 -15.47 -0.59
C LEU A 394 -12.63 -15.90 0.18
N CYS A 395 -11.71 -14.98 0.48
CA CYS A 395 -10.52 -15.29 1.27
C CYS A 395 -10.87 -15.82 2.67
N ILE A 396 -11.86 -15.24 3.34
CA ILE A 396 -12.33 -15.70 4.66
C ILE A 396 -12.95 -17.11 4.54
N ALA A 397 -13.80 -17.33 3.53
CA ALA A 397 -14.46 -18.62 3.30
C ALA A 397 -13.44 -19.73 2.95
N LEU A 398 -12.52 -19.44 2.04
CA LEU A 398 -11.42 -20.34 1.67
C LEU A 398 -10.53 -20.65 2.87
N TYR A 399 -10.19 -19.64 3.67
CA TYR A 399 -9.41 -19.86 4.90
C TYR A 399 -10.12 -20.86 5.82
N LYS A 400 -11.44 -20.72 6.00
CA LYS A 400 -12.22 -21.64 6.82
C LYS A 400 -12.35 -23.03 6.23
N TRP A 401 -12.49 -23.15 4.92
CA TRP A 401 -12.50 -24.43 4.23
C TRP A 401 -11.15 -25.15 4.34
N PHE A 402 -10.04 -24.42 4.17
CA PHE A 402 -8.70 -25.00 4.17
C PHE A 402 -8.16 -25.27 5.58
N GLU A 403 -8.60 -24.52 6.60
CA GLU A 403 -8.27 -24.74 8.02
C GLU A 403 -8.98 -26.01 8.54
N ASN A 404 -10.29 -26.13 8.27
CA ASN A 404 -11.10 -27.26 8.70
C ASN A 404 -11.22 -28.28 7.58
N ASN A 405 -10.21 -29.14 7.42
CA ASN A 405 -10.18 -30.23 6.43
C ASN A 405 -11.53 -30.98 6.36
N GLY A 406 -12.36 -30.66 5.37
CA GLY A 406 -13.62 -31.36 5.09
C GLY A 406 -14.91 -30.71 5.56
N ASN A 407 -14.94 -29.40 5.85
CA ASN A 407 -16.22 -28.72 6.10
C ASN A 407 -16.92 -28.34 4.77
N ASN A 408 -17.90 -29.16 4.39
CA ASN A 408 -18.76 -28.99 3.21
C ASN A 408 -19.41 -27.61 3.12
N LEU A 409 -19.81 -27.01 4.25
CA LEU A 409 -20.45 -25.69 4.26
C LEU A 409 -19.52 -24.61 3.70
N TRP A 410 -18.25 -24.62 4.11
CA TRP A 410 -17.30 -23.60 3.65
C TRP A 410 -16.89 -23.80 2.19
N ALA A 411 -16.95 -25.03 1.66
CA ALA A 411 -16.79 -25.29 0.24
C ALA A 411 -17.95 -24.68 -0.57
N VAL A 412 -19.20 -24.92 -0.12
CA VAL A 412 -20.41 -24.33 -0.73
C VAL A 412 -20.36 -22.80 -0.67
N ILE A 413 -20.04 -22.21 0.49
CA ILE A 413 -19.93 -20.75 0.64
C ILE A 413 -18.84 -20.19 -0.29
N SER A 414 -17.68 -20.85 -0.37
CA SER A 414 -16.59 -20.39 -1.25
C SER A 414 -17.01 -20.40 -2.73
N GLY A 415 -17.70 -21.46 -3.18
CA GLY A 415 -18.20 -21.57 -4.55
C GLY A 415 -19.25 -20.53 -4.88
N GLY A 416 -20.22 -20.36 -3.97
CA GLY A 416 -21.28 -19.35 -4.11
C GLY A 416 -20.73 -17.92 -4.15
N VAL A 417 -19.83 -17.56 -3.22
CA VAL A 417 -19.19 -16.24 -3.19
C VAL A 417 -18.37 -15.98 -4.45
N LEU A 418 -17.60 -16.97 -4.93
CA LEU A 418 -16.86 -16.82 -6.18
C LEU A 418 -17.81 -16.58 -7.36
N GLY A 419 -18.90 -17.33 -7.48
CA GLY A 419 -19.88 -17.15 -8.55
C GLY A 419 -20.58 -15.79 -8.51
N PHE A 420 -21.01 -15.32 -7.34
CA PHE A 420 -21.54 -13.95 -7.20
C PHE A 420 -20.50 -12.88 -7.55
N THR A 421 -19.24 -13.07 -7.11
CA THR A 421 -18.16 -12.13 -7.43
C THR A 421 -17.88 -12.10 -8.93
N SER A 422 -18.00 -13.24 -9.62
CA SER A 422 -17.93 -13.35 -11.08
C SER A 422 -19.09 -12.66 -11.83
N LEU A 423 -20.22 -12.38 -11.17
CA LEU A 423 -21.33 -11.58 -11.73
C LEU A 423 -21.18 -10.06 -11.48
N ILE A 424 -20.31 -9.65 -10.55
CA ILE A 424 -19.92 -8.25 -10.39
C ILE A 424 -18.93 -7.87 -11.48
N ARG A 425 -17.99 -8.76 -11.76
CA ARG A 425 -16.99 -8.64 -12.82
C ARG A 425 -16.62 -10.03 -13.29
N PHE A 426 -16.38 -10.24 -14.59
CA PHE A 426 -16.09 -11.58 -15.12
C PHE A 426 -14.71 -12.15 -14.70
N THR A 427 -13.70 -11.29 -14.49
CA THR A 427 -12.30 -11.67 -14.20
C THR A 427 -12.08 -12.69 -13.06
N PRO A 428 -12.77 -12.63 -11.90
CA PRO A 428 -12.67 -13.59 -10.81
C PRO A 428 -12.86 -15.06 -11.21
N ILE A 429 -13.49 -15.37 -12.35
CA ILE A 429 -13.67 -16.76 -12.81
C ILE A 429 -12.34 -17.53 -12.89
N PHE A 430 -11.23 -16.83 -13.20
CA PHE A 430 -9.88 -17.40 -13.25
C PHE A 430 -9.30 -17.80 -11.89
N ILE A 431 -9.94 -17.43 -10.78
CA ILE A 431 -9.58 -17.91 -9.44
C ILE A 431 -10.00 -19.37 -9.26
N PHE A 432 -11.06 -19.83 -9.94
CA PHE A 432 -11.53 -21.22 -9.87
C PHE A 432 -10.42 -22.25 -10.17
N PRO A 433 -9.76 -22.22 -11.36
CA PRO A 433 -8.68 -23.17 -11.64
C PRO A 433 -7.51 -23.03 -10.67
N MET A 434 -7.25 -21.82 -10.15
CA MET A 434 -6.19 -21.59 -9.17
C MET A 434 -6.49 -22.25 -7.81
N ILE A 435 -7.74 -22.24 -7.37
CA ILE A 435 -8.20 -22.95 -6.16
C ILE A 435 -8.03 -24.47 -6.35
N VAL A 436 -8.41 -25.00 -7.51
CA VAL A 436 -8.24 -26.44 -7.83
C VAL A 436 -6.77 -26.84 -7.76
N LEU A 437 -5.88 -26.07 -8.41
CA LEU A 437 -4.44 -26.29 -8.34
C LEU A 437 -3.93 -26.28 -6.89
N PHE A 438 -4.37 -25.32 -6.09
CA PHE A 438 -3.99 -25.22 -4.68
C PHE A 438 -4.48 -26.40 -3.84
N LEU A 439 -5.68 -26.93 -4.09
CA LEU A 439 -6.18 -28.13 -3.44
C LEU A 439 -5.34 -29.36 -3.82
N ILE A 440 -4.96 -29.49 -5.09
CA ILE A 440 -4.06 -30.55 -5.56
C ILE A 440 -2.72 -30.46 -4.80
N PHE A 441 -2.10 -29.28 -4.77
CA PHE A 441 -0.81 -29.09 -4.10
C PHE A 441 -0.86 -29.34 -2.59
N LYS A 442 -1.92 -28.88 -1.90
CA LYS A 442 -2.12 -29.12 -0.46
C LYS A 442 -2.18 -30.61 -0.15
N ASN A 443 -2.92 -31.37 -0.95
CA ASN A 443 -3.23 -32.76 -0.69
C ASN A 443 -2.29 -33.75 -1.42
N PHE A 444 -1.33 -33.26 -2.21
CA PHE A 444 -0.40 -34.07 -3.00
C PHE A 444 0.32 -35.13 -2.16
N LYS A 445 0.73 -34.78 -0.93
CA LYS A 445 1.41 -35.72 -0.01
C LYS A 445 0.48 -36.75 0.64
N ILE A 446 -0.81 -36.41 0.78
CA ILE A 446 -1.78 -37.24 1.50
C ILE A 446 -2.52 -38.19 0.54
N LYS A 447 -2.36 -38.02 -0.78
CA LYS A 447 -3.02 -38.80 -1.85
C LYS A 447 -4.55 -38.91 -1.72
N ARG A 448 -5.18 -38.08 -0.90
CA ARG A 448 -6.63 -38.00 -0.72
C ARG A 448 -7.13 -36.69 -1.29
N PHE A 449 -7.77 -36.74 -2.45
CA PHE A 449 -8.35 -35.56 -3.08
C PHE A 449 -9.74 -35.29 -2.50
N PRO A 450 -10.07 -34.04 -2.10
CA PRO A 450 -11.36 -33.69 -1.51
C PRO A 450 -12.42 -33.53 -2.61
N SER A 451 -12.78 -34.65 -3.26
CA SER A 451 -13.65 -34.66 -4.44
C SER A 451 -15.09 -34.24 -4.12
N MET A 452 -15.60 -34.59 -2.95
CA MET A 452 -16.94 -34.20 -2.50
C MET A 452 -17.01 -32.68 -2.29
N GLU A 453 -16.06 -32.11 -1.55
CA GLU A 453 -16.00 -30.68 -1.26
C GLU A 453 -15.78 -29.89 -2.55
N LEU A 454 -14.92 -30.37 -3.45
CA LEU A 454 -14.75 -29.75 -4.77
C LEU A 454 -16.04 -29.82 -5.60
N GLY A 455 -16.75 -30.95 -5.56
CA GLY A 455 -18.05 -31.11 -6.23
C GLY A 455 -19.08 -30.12 -5.69
N LEU A 456 -19.17 -29.96 -4.36
CA LEU A 456 -20.05 -28.99 -3.71
C LEU A 456 -19.67 -27.54 -4.01
N PHE A 457 -18.39 -27.21 -3.99
CA PHE A 457 -17.86 -25.91 -4.41
C PHE A 457 -18.26 -25.59 -5.86
N THR A 458 -18.07 -26.56 -6.75
CA THR A 458 -18.38 -26.42 -8.18
C THR A 458 -19.88 -26.27 -8.41
N ALA A 459 -20.70 -27.09 -7.74
CA ALA A 459 -22.15 -26.99 -7.81
C ALA A 459 -22.66 -25.63 -7.32
N ALA A 460 -22.13 -25.13 -6.20
CA ALA A 460 -22.49 -23.82 -5.67
C ALA A 460 -22.09 -22.68 -6.62
N PHE A 461 -20.89 -22.76 -7.23
CA PHE A 461 -20.45 -21.81 -8.25
C PHE A 461 -21.38 -21.80 -9.47
N ILE A 462 -21.74 -22.99 -9.98
CA ILE A 462 -22.65 -23.12 -11.13
C ILE A 462 -24.02 -22.55 -10.79
N ILE A 463 -24.59 -22.88 -9.63
CA ILE A 463 -25.94 -22.40 -9.23
C ILE A 463 -25.99 -20.87 -9.13
N THR A 464 -24.92 -20.21 -8.69
CA THR A 464 -24.92 -18.75 -8.57
C THR A 464 -24.56 -18.04 -9.87
N PHE A 465 -23.62 -18.57 -10.65
CA PHE A 465 -23.09 -17.92 -11.86
C PHE A 465 -23.89 -18.27 -13.12
N PHE A 466 -24.20 -19.55 -13.33
CA PHE A 466 -24.73 -20.07 -14.59
C PHE A 466 -26.13 -19.57 -14.96
N PRO A 467 -27.11 -19.43 -14.04
CA PRO A 467 -28.45 -18.98 -14.43
C PRO A 467 -28.42 -17.64 -15.16
N THR A 468 -27.71 -16.65 -14.61
CA THR A 468 -27.58 -15.33 -15.23
C THR A 468 -26.91 -15.44 -16.60
N VAL A 469 -25.79 -16.15 -16.69
CA VAL A 469 -25.05 -16.34 -17.94
C VAL A 469 -25.91 -17.02 -19.00
N PHE A 470 -26.73 -18.00 -18.63
CA PHE A 470 -27.58 -18.74 -19.56
C PHE A 470 -28.72 -17.89 -20.12
N PHE A 471 -29.35 -17.05 -19.28
CA PHE A 471 -30.46 -16.18 -19.68
C PHE A 471 -30.02 -14.84 -20.30
N SER A 472 -28.75 -14.45 -20.17
CA SER A 472 -28.14 -13.28 -20.80
C SER A 472 -28.00 -13.44 -22.32
N LYS A 473 -29.11 -13.28 -23.06
CA LYS A 473 -29.16 -13.34 -24.53
C LYS A 473 -29.78 -12.08 -25.13
N ASP A 474 -29.26 -11.65 -26.29
CA ASP A 474 -29.83 -10.52 -27.04
C ASP A 474 -31.16 -10.91 -27.71
N VAL A 475 -31.79 -9.95 -28.38
CA VAL A 475 -33.00 -10.15 -29.19
C VAL A 475 -32.79 -11.21 -30.28
N ASN A 476 -31.55 -11.44 -30.72
CA ASN A 476 -31.18 -12.42 -31.74
C ASN A 476 -30.82 -13.80 -31.17
N GLY A 477 -30.80 -13.98 -29.84
CA GLY A 477 -30.42 -15.22 -29.16
C GLY A 477 -28.92 -15.42 -28.89
N ASN A 478 -28.07 -14.45 -29.23
CA ASN A 478 -26.63 -14.48 -28.97
C ASN A 478 -26.32 -14.26 -27.48
N ASN A 479 -25.39 -15.02 -26.93
CA ASN A 479 -25.05 -14.95 -25.51
C ASN A 479 -24.02 -13.85 -25.20
N TYR A 480 -24.32 -13.01 -24.20
CA TYR A 480 -23.53 -11.84 -23.85
C TYR A 480 -22.09 -12.16 -23.41
N TYR A 481 -21.89 -13.27 -22.70
CA TYR A 481 -20.56 -13.66 -22.23
C TYR A 481 -19.72 -14.24 -23.36
N ILE A 482 -20.36 -14.92 -24.33
CA ILE A 482 -19.68 -15.45 -25.52
C ILE A 482 -19.23 -14.29 -26.40
N GLU A 483 -20.12 -13.35 -26.71
CA GLU A 483 -19.79 -12.17 -27.51
C GLU A 483 -18.66 -11.36 -26.88
N LYS A 484 -18.66 -11.20 -25.55
CA LYS A 484 -17.55 -10.54 -24.85
C LYS A 484 -16.22 -11.28 -25.02
N ILE A 485 -16.22 -12.61 -24.93
CA ILE A 485 -15.01 -13.42 -25.13
C ILE A 485 -14.53 -13.27 -26.58
N GLU A 486 -15.43 -13.33 -27.56
CA GLU A 486 -15.12 -13.13 -28.97
C GLU A 486 -14.58 -11.73 -29.26
N ASN A 487 -15.15 -10.70 -28.64
CA ASN A 487 -14.66 -9.32 -28.74
C ASN A 487 -13.26 -9.17 -28.14
N VAL A 488 -12.98 -9.77 -26.98
CA VAL A 488 -11.63 -9.76 -26.41
C VAL A 488 -10.65 -10.53 -27.31
N ILE A 489 -11.04 -11.68 -27.85
CA ILE A 489 -10.18 -12.45 -28.75
C ILE A 489 -9.91 -11.67 -30.04
N SER A 490 -10.94 -11.14 -30.68
CA SER A 490 -10.80 -10.39 -31.94
C SER A 490 -10.02 -9.09 -31.77
N GLN A 491 -10.24 -8.35 -30.69
CA GLN A 491 -9.53 -7.08 -30.45
C GLN A 491 -8.11 -7.27 -29.92
N ARG A 492 -7.84 -8.34 -29.15
CA ARG A 492 -6.59 -8.52 -28.40
C ARG A 492 -5.71 -9.67 -28.88
N PHE A 493 -6.19 -10.51 -29.79
CA PHE A 493 -5.45 -11.68 -30.30
C PHE A 493 -5.43 -11.78 -31.83
N SER A 494 -6.31 -11.09 -32.56
CA SER A 494 -6.31 -11.13 -34.03
C SER A 494 -5.25 -10.19 -34.63
N PHE A 495 -4.53 -10.69 -35.65
CA PHE A 495 -3.61 -9.89 -36.45
C PHE A 495 -4.40 -8.91 -37.33
N LYS A 496 -4.30 -7.60 -37.08
CA LYS A 496 -4.63 -6.60 -38.09
C LYS A 496 -3.45 -6.47 -39.05
N ASN A 497 -3.64 -6.86 -40.32
CA ASN A 497 -2.73 -6.50 -41.39
C ASN A 497 -2.92 -5.00 -41.68
N GLU A 498 -1.87 -4.19 -41.49
CA GLU A 498 -1.89 -2.73 -41.69
C GLU A 498 -2.19 -2.31 -43.14
N GLU A 499 -2.22 -3.22 -44.12
CA GLU A 499 -2.37 -2.89 -45.54
C GLU A 499 -3.81 -2.60 -46.01
N ASN A 500 -4.86 -2.95 -45.24
CA ASN A 500 -6.26 -2.89 -45.74
C ASN A 500 -7.14 -1.76 -45.16
N GLU A 501 -6.66 -0.91 -44.26
CA GLU A 501 -7.51 0.14 -43.63
C GLU A 501 -7.29 1.58 -44.14
N ILE A 502 -6.36 1.82 -45.10
CA ILE A 502 -6.22 3.17 -45.70
C ILE A 502 -7.40 3.51 -46.65
N GLN A 503 -8.20 2.54 -47.10
CA GLN A 503 -9.23 2.80 -48.12
C GLN A 503 -10.69 2.81 -47.64
N ASN A 504 -11.02 2.41 -46.41
CA ASN A 504 -12.42 2.25 -46.00
C ASN A 504 -12.76 2.82 -44.61
N THR A 505 -12.30 4.03 -44.29
CA THR A 505 -12.97 4.84 -43.26
C THR A 505 -13.93 5.82 -43.96
N PRO A 506 -15.26 5.69 -43.79
CA PRO A 506 -16.12 6.81 -44.12
C PRO A 506 -15.76 7.92 -43.13
N VAL A 507 -15.25 9.03 -43.66
CA VAL A 507 -15.14 10.29 -42.92
C VAL A 507 -16.56 10.69 -42.54
N ILE A 508 -16.98 10.34 -41.32
CA ILE A 508 -18.12 10.99 -40.71
C ILE A 508 -17.65 12.41 -40.38
N ASN A 509 -17.96 13.34 -41.28
CA ASN A 509 -17.90 14.76 -40.99
C ASN A 509 -18.89 15.04 -39.86
N ASN A 510 -18.40 15.01 -38.62
CA ASN A 510 -19.09 15.64 -37.49
C ASN A 510 -18.92 17.16 -37.60
N SER A 511 -19.48 17.74 -38.66
CA SER A 511 -19.94 19.12 -38.65
C SER A 511 -21.38 19.10 -38.15
N ASP A 512 -21.64 19.87 -37.10
CA ASP A 512 -22.95 20.19 -36.51
C ASP A 512 -23.43 19.28 -35.36
N THR A 513 -22.69 19.30 -34.26
CA THR A 513 -23.32 19.46 -32.94
C THR A 513 -22.34 20.15 -32.00
N THR A 514 -22.28 21.47 -32.10
CA THR A 514 -21.72 22.32 -31.06
C THR A 514 -22.64 22.25 -29.83
N VAL A 515 -22.45 21.24 -29.00
CA VAL A 515 -22.85 21.36 -27.59
C VAL A 515 -22.00 22.49 -27.03
N GLN A 516 -22.63 23.63 -26.78
CA GLN A 516 -22.01 24.78 -26.13
C GLN A 516 -21.51 24.36 -24.75
N LEU A 517 -20.25 23.92 -24.67
CA LEU A 517 -19.45 23.98 -23.46
C LEU A 517 -19.34 25.46 -23.10
N SER A 518 -20.14 25.92 -22.14
CA SER A 518 -19.90 27.21 -21.52
C SER A 518 -18.57 27.18 -20.73
N PRO A 519 -17.88 28.33 -20.64
CA PRO A 519 -16.44 28.42 -20.53
C PRO A 519 -15.95 28.55 -19.08
N ASN A 520 -14.67 28.24 -18.87
CA ASN A 520 -13.87 28.41 -17.63
C ASN A 520 -13.75 27.21 -16.67
N GLY A 521 -13.65 25.99 -17.19
CA GLY A 521 -12.93 24.93 -16.49
C GLY A 521 -11.68 24.57 -17.28
N ASN A 522 -10.50 25.06 -16.88
CA ASN A 522 -9.24 24.43 -17.30
C ASN A 522 -9.15 23.06 -16.61
N PHE A 523 -9.93 22.08 -17.09
CA PHE A 523 -9.71 20.70 -16.71
C PHE A 523 -8.42 20.27 -17.42
N SER A 524 -7.43 19.89 -16.64
CA SER A 524 -6.27 19.18 -17.17
C SER A 524 -6.76 17.80 -17.59
N GLU A 525 -7.13 17.68 -18.87
CA GLU A 525 -7.59 16.41 -19.44
C GLU A 525 -6.56 15.30 -19.19
N LEU A 526 -7.02 14.18 -18.61
CA LEU A 526 -6.21 12.96 -18.58
C LEU A 526 -5.97 12.51 -20.03
N TYR A 527 -4.75 12.68 -20.51
CA TYR A 527 -4.37 12.30 -21.87
C TYR A 527 -4.24 10.79 -21.99
N TYR A 528 -5.24 10.14 -22.57
CA TYR A 528 -5.15 8.74 -23.00
C TYR A 528 -4.55 8.69 -24.41
N PRO A 529 -3.35 8.14 -24.61
CA PRO A 529 -2.80 7.98 -25.96
C PRO A 529 -3.72 7.08 -26.81
N PRO A 530 -3.90 7.38 -28.11
CA PRO A 530 -4.79 6.63 -28.98
C PRO A 530 -4.43 5.14 -29.03
N GLU A 531 -5.44 4.28 -28.93
CA GLU A 531 -5.34 2.81 -28.91
C GLU A 531 -4.92 2.25 -30.29
N MET A 532 -3.66 2.40 -30.68
CA MET A 532 -3.10 1.71 -31.85
C MET A 532 -2.68 0.29 -31.45
N LEU A 533 -3.58 -0.68 -31.63
CA LEU A 533 -3.35 -2.09 -31.31
C LEU A 533 -2.47 -2.76 -32.36
N SER A 534 -1.18 -2.99 -32.04
CA SER A 534 -0.28 -3.79 -32.87
C SER A 534 -0.40 -5.28 -32.54
N SER A 535 -0.10 -6.13 -33.52
CA SER A 535 -0.31 -7.59 -33.48
C SER A 535 0.20 -8.29 -32.20
N SER A 536 -0.69 -9.09 -31.63
CA SER A 536 -0.61 -9.61 -30.26
C SER A 536 -0.27 -11.10 -30.20
N SER A 537 0.80 -11.46 -29.50
CA SER A 537 1.26 -12.84 -29.26
C SER A 537 0.86 -13.34 -27.86
N PRO A 538 0.69 -14.66 -27.61
CA PRO A 538 0.56 -15.23 -26.26
C PRO A 538 1.67 -14.80 -25.28
N LYS A 539 2.84 -14.42 -25.81
CA LYS A 539 3.94 -13.82 -25.04
C LYS A 539 3.49 -12.55 -24.28
N ASN A 540 2.58 -11.76 -24.85
CA ASN A 540 2.07 -10.54 -24.24
C ASN A 540 1.23 -10.82 -22.99
N ALA A 541 0.48 -11.92 -22.95
CA ALA A 541 -0.25 -12.31 -21.75
C ALA A 541 0.70 -12.58 -20.56
N ILE A 542 1.85 -13.21 -20.82
CA ILE A 542 2.89 -13.43 -19.79
C ILE A 542 3.48 -12.09 -19.33
N THR A 543 3.73 -11.17 -20.27
CA THR A 543 4.18 -9.81 -19.97
C THR A 543 3.17 -9.07 -19.09
N HIS A 544 1.87 -9.10 -19.42
CA HIS A 544 0.81 -8.50 -18.61
C HIS A 544 0.72 -9.15 -17.21
N PHE A 545 0.87 -10.47 -17.11
CA PHE A 545 0.89 -11.16 -15.83
C PHE A 545 2.04 -10.67 -14.94
N ALA A 546 3.27 -10.66 -15.48
CA ALA A 546 4.45 -10.19 -14.75
C ALA A 546 4.31 -8.70 -14.37
N ASN A 547 3.81 -7.88 -15.29
CA ASN A 547 3.59 -6.45 -15.05
C ASN A 547 2.55 -6.22 -13.95
N ASN A 548 1.47 -6.98 -13.93
CA ASN A 548 0.45 -6.85 -12.90
C ASN A 548 0.99 -7.21 -11.50
N VAL A 549 1.76 -8.30 -11.41
CA VAL A 549 2.40 -8.70 -10.14
C VAL A 549 3.36 -7.62 -9.63
N TYR A 550 4.18 -7.05 -10.51
CA TYR A 550 5.15 -6.03 -10.10
C TYR A 550 4.50 -4.66 -9.85
N SER A 551 3.52 -4.26 -10.66
CA SER A 551 2.79 -3.00 -10.48
C SER A 551 1.96 -2.99 -9.20
N GLY A 552 1.50 -4.15 -8.73
CA GLY A 552 0.88 -4.30 -7.40
C GLY A 552 1.81 -3.96 -6.22
N LEU A 553 3.12 -3.78 -6.45
CA LEU A 553 4.07 -3.30 -5.45
C LEU A 553 4.13 -1.78 -5.36
N ALA A 554 3.70 -1.07 -6.39
CA ALA A 554 3.76 0.39 -6.47
C ALA A 554 2.75 1.08 -5.53
N ILE A 555 1.85 0.33 -4.89
CA ILE A 555 1.03 0.85 -3.78
C ILE A 555 1.88 1.27 -2.58
N PHE A 556 3.10 0.75 -2.44
CA PHE A 556 4.04 1.12 -1.39
C PHE A 556 4.97 2.24 -1.85
N PRO A 557 5.57 3.00 -0.93
CA PRO A 557 6.46 4.08 -1.27
C PRO A 557 7.61 3.62 -2.15
N SER A 558 7.78 4.33 -3.26
CA SER A 558 8.87 4.17 -4.22
C SER A 558 9.98 5.21 -4.01
N ASN A 559 9.79 6.19 -3.13
CA ASN A 559 10.79 7.19 -2.78
C ASN A 559 10.88 7.37 -1.26
N PRO A 560 12.08 7.47 -0.66
CA PRO A 560 12.19 7.50 0.79
C PRO A 560 11.82 8.87 1.38
N SER A 561 11.65 9.89 0.54
CA SER A 561 11.38 11.25 0.97
C SER A 561 10.02 11.41 1.65
N PHE A 562 10.00 12.17 2.74
CA PHE A 562 8.77 12.61 3.39
C PHE A 562 8.33 13.92 2.75
N GLY A 563 7.54 13.79 1.68
CA GLY A 563 6.89 14.91 1.00
C GLY A 563 5.36 14.79 1.02
N PHE A 564 4.72 15.74 0.36
CA PHE A 564 3.32 15.58 0.00
C PHE A 564 3.16 14.44 -0.99
N ILE A 565 2.05 13.71 -0.90
CA ILE A 565 1.82 12.56 -1.78
C ILE A 565 1.83 12.92 -3.28
N LYS A 566 1.49 14.17 -3.64
CA LYS A 566 1.59 14.68 -5.01
C LYS A 566 3.01 14.64 -5.57
N THR A 567 4.02 14.95 -4.77
CA THR A 567 5.42 14.91 -5.23
C THR A 567 5.93 13.49 -5.49
N GLN A 568 5.26 12.48 -4.93
CA GLN A 568 5.59 11.07 -5.17
C GLN A 568 5.04 10.58 -6.51
N ILE A 569 3.83 11.02 -6.89
CA ILE A 569 3.21 10.62 -8.15
C ILE A 569 3.75 11.39 -9.37
N ASP A 570 4.44 12.52 -9.15
CA ASP A 570 5.21 13.22 -10.21
C ASP A 570 6.38 12.38 -10.77
N GLN A 571 6.65 11.20 -10.20
CA GLN A 571 7.68 10.29 -10.68
C GLN A 571 7.24 9.53 -11.93
N ASN A 572 8.22 9.15 -12.76
CA ASN A 572 8.03 8.37 -13.99
C ASN A 572 7.19 7.09 -13.81
N ILE A 573 7.12 6.51 -12.60
CA ILE A 573 6.30 5.32 -12.32
C ILE A 573 4.81 5.55 -12.63
N TRP A 574 4.29 6.76 -12.44
CA TRP A 574 2.88 7.08 -12.63
C TRP A 574 2.58 7.84 -13.94
N THR A 575 3.57 8.05 -14.81
CA THR A 575 3.32 8.62 -16.15
C THR A 575 2.38 7.71 -16.94
N GLN A 576 1.41 8.28 -17.65
CA GLN A 576 0.47 7.52 -18.47
C GLN A 576 1.13 7.15 -19.80
N THR A 577 1.98 6.13 -19.75
CA THR A 577 2.64 5.51 -20.91
C THR A 577 2.15 4.08 -21.06
N ASN A 578 1.90 3.65 -22.31
CA ASN A 578 1.46 2.29 -22.68
C ASN A 578 2.62 1.29 -22.61
N GLU A 579 3.39 1.31 -21.52
CA GLU A 579 4.55 0.46 -21.30
C GLU A 579 4.50 -0.22 -19.92
N PRO A 580 5.03 -1.44 -19.78
CA PRO A 580 5.18 -2.09 -18.49
C PRO A 580 6.08 -1.29 -17.54
N ILE A 581 5.85 -1.45 -16.25
CA ILE A 581 6.50 -0.70 -15.18
C ILE A 581 8.03 -0.80 -15.17
N TRP A 582 8.60 -1.91 -15.63
CA TRP A 582 10.05 -2.06 -15.73
C TRP A 582 10.65 -1.34 -16.93
N GLN A 583 9.89 -0.95 -17.96
CA GLN A 583 10.39 -0.12 -19.06
C GLN A 583 10.47 1.36 -18.66
N LYS A 584 9.71 1.76 -17.64
CA LYS A 584 9.77 3.11 -17.07
C LYS A 584 11.17 3.41 -16.55
N ASN A 585 11.61 4.65 -16.72
CA ASN A 585 12.91 5.09 -16.23
C ASN A 585 12.88 5.24 -14.69
N LEU A 586 13.18 4.14 -14.00
CA LEU A 586 13.21 4.04 -12.54
C LEU A 586 14.55 4.56 -12.00
N SER A 587 14.50 5.46 -11.00
CA SER A 587 15.71 5.89 -10.30
C SER A 587 16.27 4.76 -9.41
N ILE A 588 17.54 4.88 -9.02
CA ILE A 588 18.18 3.96 -8.06
C ILE A 588 17.40 3.91 -6.74
N GLU A 589 16.86 5.05 -6.30
CA GLU A 589 16.02 5.13 -5.09
C GLU A 589 14.74 4.29 -5.23
N ASN A 590 14.10 4.34 -6.41
CA ASN A 590 12.94 3.51 -6.72
C ASN A 590 13.26 2.03 -6.64
N LEU A 591 14.37 1.62 -7.27
CA LEU A 591 14.78 0.21 -7.28
C LEU A 591 15.12 -0.29 -5.88
N LEU A 592 15.83 0.50 -5.07
CA LEU A 592 16.16 0.16 -3.68
C LEU A 592 14.89 -0.01 -2.82
N LEU A 593 13.94 0.92 -2.90
CA LEU A 593 12.72 0.82 -2.09
C LEU A 593 11.78 -0.28 -2.56
N LEU A 594 11.62 -0.48 -3.87
CA LEU A 594 10.87 -1.62 -4.39
C LEU A 594 11.48 -2.94 -3.90
N SER A 595 12.81 -3.05 -3.85
CA SER A 595 13.52 -4.21 -3.29
C SER A 595 13.22 -4.41 -1.80
N ILE A 596 13.20 -3.33 -1.01
CA ILE A 596 12.83 -3.38 0.41
C ILE A 596 11.37 -3.80 0.60
N ASN A 597 10.46 -3.29 -0.23
CA ASN A 597 9.05 -3.64 -0.20
C ASN A 597 8.82 -5.12 -0.54
N ILE A 598 9.50 -5.63 -1.57
CA ILE A 598 9.50 -7.06 -1.93
C ILE A 598 10.01 -7.90 -0.76
N PHE A 599 11.12 -7.50 -0.12
CA PHE A 599 11.65 -8.22 1.03
C PHE A 599 10.61 -8.34 2.16
N PHE A 600 9.90 -7.26 2.49
CA PHE A 600 8.86 -7.32 3.53
C PHE A 600 7.65 -8.17 3.14
N ILE A 601 7.23 -8.14 1.87
CA ILE A 601 6.15 -8.99 1.36
C ILE A 601 6.54 -10.47 1.46
N VAL A 602 7.73 -10.83 0.96
CA VAL A 602 8.22 -12.22 1.02
C VAL A 602 8.37 -12.68 2.46
N LEU A 603 8.91 -11.83 3.34
CA LEU A 603 8.98 -12.10 4.78
C LEU A 603 7.59 -12.37 5.36
N GLY A 604 6.60 -11.54 5.00
CA GLY A 604 5.20 -11.73 5.38
C GLY A 604 4.60 -13.05 4.91
N ILE A 605 4.84 -13.44 3.65
CA ILE A 605 4.39 -14.73 3.09
C ILE A 605 4.97 -15.89 3.90
N ILE A 606 6.29 -15.91 4.11
CA ILE A 606 6.96 -16.99 4.85
C ILE A 606 6.44 -17.07 6.29
N LEU A 607 6.22 -15.93 6.94
CA LEU A 607 5.66 -15.88 8.29
C LEU A 607 4.20 -16.35 8.35
N ALA A 608 3.38 -16.00 7.35
CA ALA A 608 2.00 -16.48 7.25
C ALA A 608 1.96 -18.00 7.11
N ILE A 609 2.85 -18.58 6.29
CA ILE A 609 3.02 -20.03 6.14
C ILE A 609 3.49 -20.66 7.46
N LYS A 610 4.50 -20.10 8.10
CA LYS A 610 5.04 -20.60 9.38
C LYS A 610 3.98 -20.63 10.48
N LYS A 611 3.05 -19.66 10.47
CA LYS A 611 2.00 -19.54 11.51
C LYS A 611 0.75 -20.37 11.21
N THR A 612 0.30 -20.40 9.96
CA THR A 612 -1.01 -20.97 9.57
C THR A 612 -0.90 -22.13 8.57
N GLY A 613 0.31 -22.59 8.28
CA GLY A 613 0.56 -23.64 7.29
C GLY A 613 0.16 -23.20 5.88
N PHE A 614 -0.39 -24.12 5.10
CA PHE A 614 -0.80 -23.87 3.72
C PHE A 614 -1.89 -22.78 3.60
N CYS A 615 -2.71 -22.58 4.64
CA CYS A 615 -3.72 -21.51 4.68
C CYS A 615 -3.11 -20.10 4.60
N GLY A 616 -1.81 -19.95 4.88
CA GLY A 616 -1.05 -18.72 4.69
C GLY A 616 -0.97 -18.25 3.23
N LEU A 617 -1.19 -19.14 2.27
CA LEU A 617 -1.08 -18.86 0.84
C LEU A 617 -2.41 -18.52 0.16
N ILE A 618 -3.54 -18.52 0.89
CA ILE A 618 -4.86 -18.26 0.30
C ILE A 618 -4.98 -16.86 -0.33
N PRO A 619 -4.54 -15.77 0.32
CA PRO A 619 -4.49 -14.46 -0.33
C PRO A 619 -3.69 -14.50 -1.65
N LEU A 620 -2.54 -15.19 -1.65
CA LEU A 620 -1.72 -15.36 -2.85
C LEU A 620 -2.42 -16.16 -3.94
N CYS A 621 -3.21 -17.19 -3.60
CA CYS A 621 -4.03 -17.94 -4.55
C CYS A 621 -5.00 -17.02 -5.31
N ILE A 622 -5.70 -16.16 -4.56
CA ILE A 622 -6.65 -15.19 -5.12
C ILE A 622 -5.92 -14.16 -5.98
N PHE A 623 -4.80 -13.62 -5.49
CA PHE A 623 -3.96 -12.66 -6.21
C PHE A 623 -3.48 -13.19 -7.57
N LEU A 624 -2.90 -14.39 -7.59
CA LEU A 624 -2.40 -15.03 -8.82
C LEU A 624 -3.55 -15.39 -9.76
N GLY A 625 -4.65 -15.95 -9.26
CA GLY A 625 -5.82 -16.30 -10.08
C GLY A 625 -6.48 -15.07 -10.71
N TYR A 626 -6.58 -13.97 -9.98
CA TYR A 626 -7.14 -12.74 -10.50
C TYR A 626 -6.22 -12.09 -11.56
N HIS A 627 -4.90 -12.03 -11.30
CA HIS A 627 -3.95 -11.53 -12.28
C HIS A 627 -3.83 -12.40 -13.52
N LEU A 628 -4.07 -13.71 -13.40
CA LEU A 628 -4.20 -14.60 -14.56
C LEU A 628 -5.38 -14.15 -15.45
N GLY A 629 -6.53 -13.81 -14.87
CA GLY A 629 -7.68 -13.29 -15.63
C GLY A 629 -7.45 -11.91 -16.26
N ASN A 630 -6.70 -11.03 -15.61
CA ASN A 630 -6.28 -9.77 -16.24
C ASN A 630 -5.29 -10.02 -17.39
N ALA A 631 -4.37 -10.95 -17.21
CA ALA A 631 -3.36 -11.30 -18.21
C ALA A 631 -3.98 -11.92 -19.47
N THR A 632 -5.00 -12.78 -19.33
CA THR A 632 -5.72 -13.35 -20.48
C THR A 632 -6.50 -12.30 -21.27
N SER A 633 -6.91 -11.21 -20.63
CA SER A 633 -7.54 -10.05 -21.30
C SER A 633 -6.54 -8.98 -21.72
N MET A 634 -5.23 -9.22 -21.55
CA MET A 634 -4.15 -8.27 -21.82
C MET A 634 -4.39 -6.89 -21.18
N SER A 635 -4.85 -6.88 -19.94
CA SER A 635 -5.16 -5.66 -19.19
C SER A 635 -4.19 -5.46 -18.02
N SER A 636 -3.63 -4.26 -17.92
CA SER A 636 -2.71 -3.87 -16.84
C SER A 636 -2.93 -2.45 -16.38
N GLY A 637 -2.80 -2.22 -15.07
CA GLY A 637 -2.86 -0.87 -14.47
C GLY A 637 -3.77 -0.80 -13.25
N GLY A 638 -3.79 0.36 -12.58
CA GLY A 638 -4.37 0.55 -11.25
C GLY A 638 -5.81 0.04 -11.12
N ARG A 639 -6.68 0.37 -12.09
CA ARG A 639 -8.06 -0.15 -12.18
C ARG A 639 -8.12 -1.68 -12.10
N TYR A 640 -7.25 -2.35 -12.85
CA TYR A 640 -7.23 -3.82 -12.91
C TYR A 640 -6.56 -4.46 -11.70
N LEU A 641 -5.73 -3.73 -10.94
CA LEU A 641 -5.05 -4.24 -9.75
C LEU A 641 -5.91 -4.11 -8.48
N GLN A 642 -6.79 -3.11 -8.44
CA GLN A 642 -7.56 -2.75 -7.25
C GLN A 642 -8.25 -3.93 -6.55
N PRO A 643 -8.89 -4.89 -7.24
CA PRO A 643 -9.61 -5.98 -6.58
C PRO A 643 -8.74 -6.88 -5.70
N VAL A 644 -7.42 -6.86 -5.89
CA VAL A 644 -6.46 -7.72 -5.17
C VAL A 644 -5.29 -6.97 -4.52
N ASN A 645 -5.24 -5.64 -4.59
CA ASN A 645 -4.19 -4.83 -3.94
C ASN A 645 -4.07 -5.10 -2.42
N TRP A 646 -5.18 -5.42 -1.76
CA TRP A 646 -5.20 -5.77 -0.35
C TRP A 646 -4.32 -7.00 0.00
N VAL A 647 -4.00 -7.88 -0.97
CA VAL A 647 -3.15 -9.06 -0.74
C VAL A 647 -1.70 -8.65 -0.47
N THR A 648 -1.14 -7.75 -1.27
CA THR A 648 0.23 -7.25 -1.05
C THR A 648 0.31 -6.48 0.26
N LEU A 649 -0.75 -5.74 0.61
CA LEU A 649 -0.89 -5.03 1.89
C LEU A 649 -0.87 -5.96 3.11
N ILE A 650 -1.57 -7.10 3.08
CA ILE A 650 -1.53 -8.11 4.16
C ILE A 650 -0.11 -8.62 4.38
N TYR A 651 0.55 -9.06 3.31
CA TYR A 651 1.88 -9.67 3.42
C TYR A 651 2.94 -8.64 3.82
N TYR A 652 2.92 -7.45 3.22
CA TYR A 652 3.80 -6.35 3.61
C TYR A 652 3.68 -6.01 5.10
N SER A 653 2.45 -5.88 5.59
CA SER A 653 2.18 -5.63 7.01
C SER A 653 2.74 -6.75 7.90
N GLY A 654 2.60 -8.01 7.49
CA GLY A 654 3.21 -9.15 8.17
C GLY A 654 4.72 -9.03 8.34
N GLY A 655 5.43 -8.61 7.29
CA GLY A 655 6.87 -8.35 7.34
C GLY A 655 7.25 -7.20 8.27
N ILE A 656 6.56 -6.06 8.13
CA ILE A 656 6.81 -4.88 8.98
C ILE A 656 6.58 -5.18 10.46
N ILE A 657 5.51 -5.91 10.80
CA ILE A 657 5.19 -6.23 12.19
C ILE A 657 6.23 -7.15 12.81
N CYS A 658 6.79 -8.07 12.03
CA CYS A 658 7.92 -8.89 12.48
C CYS A 658 9.11 -8.01 12.86
N PHE A 659 9.47 -7.08 11.98
CA PHE A 659 10.56 -6.14 12.20
C PHE A 659 10.30 -5.23 13.42
N ALA A 660 9.10 -4.66 13.53
CA ALA A 660 8.69 -3.82 14.65
C ALA A 660 8.74 -4.57 15.99
N ARG A 661 8.33 -5.85 16.04
CA ARG A 661 8.44 -6.68 17.25
C ARG A 661 9.88 -6.91 17.68
N ILE A 662 10.79 -7.14 16.72
CA ILE A 662 12.22 -7.29 17.02
C ILE A 662 12.78 -6.00 17.60
N LEU A 663 12.40 -4.83 17.03
CA LEU A 663 12.81 -3.53 17.56
C LEU A 663 12.26 -3.26 18.96
N VAL A 664 10.97 -3.47 19.20
CA VAL A 664 10.38 -3.25 20.54
C VAL A 664 11.04 -4.17 21.58
N ASN A 665 11.26 -5.44 21.25
CA ASN A 665 11.96 -6.37 22.14
C ASN A 665 13.42 -5.98 22.40
N PHE A 666 14.09 -5.31 21.47
CA PHE A 666 15.45 -4.80 21.67
C PHE A 666 15.47 -3.66 22.70
N PHE A 667 14.45 -2.79 22.67
CA PHE A 667 14.35 -1.63 23.55
C PHE A 667 13.69 -1.89 24.91
N HIS A 668 13.10 -3.08 25.12
CA HIS A 668 12.38 -3.45 26.33
C HIS A 668 13.13 -4.54 27.11
N TYR A 669 13.75 -4.16 28.22
CA TYR A 669 14.39 -5.11 29.13
C TYR A 669 13.33 -5.77 30.02
N GLN A 670 13.03 -7.05 29.77
CA GLN A 670 12.36 -7.87 30.77
C GLN A 670 13.40 -8.41 31.74
N GLU A 671 13.37 -7.92 32.97
CA GLU A 671 13.97 -8.59 34.12
C GLU A 671 13.18 -9.90 34.32
N LYS A 672 13.48 -10.93 33.54
CA LYS A 672 13.08 -12.29 33.90
C LYS A 672 13.82 -12.57 35.20
N SER A 673 13.09 -12.55 36.31
CA SER A 673 13.53 -13.10 37.57
C SER A 673 14.21 -14.44 37.30
N ILE A 674 15.51 -14.51 37.57
CA ILE A 674 16.32 -15.74 37.53
C ILE A 674 15.97 -16.64 38.75
N ASN A 675 14.71 -16.63 39.16
CA ASN A 675 14.16 -17.53 40.17
C ASN A 675 13.10 -18.39 39.47
N ASN A 676 13.58 -19.42 38.78
CA ASN A 676 12.93 -20.71 38.63
C ASN A 676 13.96 -21.73 38.17
#